data_AF-A0A178FC29-F1
#
_entry.id   AF-A0A178FC29-F1
#
_cell.length_a   1.000
_cell.length_b   1.000
_cell.length_c   1.000
_cell.angle_alpha   90.00
_cell.angle_beta   90.00
_cell.angle_gamma   90.00
#
_symmetry.space_group_name_H-M   'P 1'
#
loop_
_entity.id
_entity.type
_entity.pdbx_description
1 polymer ?
#
loop_
_entity_poly.entity_id
_entity_poly.type
_entity_poly.pdbx_seq_one_letter_code
_entity_poly.pdbx_strand_id
1 'polypeptide(L)'
;MAPHPFDPVTPAELRLAVKILENAFPGVALRYKVIDLQEPIKKDVVPYIEAERLCVSLPKKPARLLMAMFHRLDTKSFMKALINIDTRVLLQVKEIPKDIQGPCDADELIEMEQLCLEHPAVKAEVEKMKLPPGVTVCSDPWIYGTDDPNETRRLLQFYMYLVDTEDPQHNHYSLPCTFSPVFDGNSKELVRIDYLSTGSDHSTKPTQPWKPVKAVQYAHNLLDEPTRADLKPYIVQQPEGPSFSVSGNFVHWQKWRFHVGFNYREGMVLYNVTYDRRNVFYRLAVNEMTVPYGDPRAPYHRKQAFDIGDVGFGVTANQLSLGCDCLGHIKYFDGYRIDSKGNPVLLKNVLCLHEQDNGIQHKHTNYRSQAATVVRNRQLVLQMICTVANYEYIFAWIFDQAGNIELEVRATGILSTMPIDEGVSVPFGTNVAPGVMAAYHQHIFSIRIDPAIDGYNNTVIYQDSVSMPDDPVTNPYGVGYVQKTKVIKRSTAADLSVPDARVFKIRNDNIINPTSGKPVAYKLHALPSQLMLMHPRSFNMKRAQFATRPIWVTKYRDDELYAAGEFTNQSKGSSGVEQWVAREDDVENTDVVLWHTFALTHNPRPEDFPVMPMEKVSIMLRPDGFFEKNPALDVPQSTQNFNQSSLHFEVPKASVMIPILIHRFPHDPVLVQLLALAHQTPPTETVVEDDALGCQKTYPELLADILATRELLRAQLPPSALDTQGLLCERRQSVALLAKSGYEFLVAFFAVRSLGGVCAPLGTAVLPEEAEYFLSMIKSISILAGQGSIERASSIRTYIKQTKSEALATVSISSDAKALDEAEGAIEIDHNCVMAPNGPGMIMFTSGTTGRPKGAVLPRCSLLGTGIREPGSAALVYRPNHWIGGARDIIQSLLLGRKVHSLKTKVQDARAEDVLRAFRTSLITHAAFMPDVLRRMMYLLTCHRDLSTIPQEEKDIWHSYFKGLSIIKCSGGSLEPPIRDFWVGLTGLPFENFYASTELGGIAIGGPSEIYGSIGTPVPGIKVKLSEGDRGEIYVKSPKMLLHYIGDNRTIESIFDKEGYYKTGDLAKFINGEYIFTGRVATDYVQYAAFRFSTLAVEDDLTKLPYISEACVVAVPHKKLRQLCGAVVRLRPDTQIPSNMTALGLIRSDLEGSLPTYMMPTLLKVLKDEEELPCTVIGKPEKKEILRIYFGNENGVQVEDYPPEVESCPIPKPGEATKPWDWDGRQFEH
;
A
#
# COMPACT_ATOMS: atom_id res chain seq x y z
N MET A 1 -51.01 16.55 0.01
CA MET A 1 -50.30 17.76 0.45
C MET A 1 -49.80 18.51 -0.78
N ALA A 2 -49.39 19.78 -0.66
CA ALA A 2 -48.79 20.54 -1.76
C ALA A 2 -47.26 20.43 -1.69
N PRO A 3 -46.54 20.03 -2.76
CA PRO A 3 -45.29 19.26 -2.70
C PRO A 3 -44.37 19.45 -1.46
N HIS A 4 -43.87 20.66 -1.14
CA HIS A 4 -42.44 21.02 -1.02
C HIS A 4 -41.80 21.64 -2.30
N PRO A 5 -40.92 22.65 -2.21
CA PRO A 5 -40.36 23.31 -3.42
C PRO A 5 -39.44 22.40 -4.24
N PHE A 6 -38.56 21.64 -3.57
CA PHE A 6 -37.54 20.78 -4.20
C PHE A 6 -38.02 19.35 -4.54
N ASP A 7 -39.31 19.04 -4.41
CA ASP A 7 -39.82 17.73 -4.85
C ASP A 7 -39.72 17.58 -6.37
N PRO A 8 -39.31 16.42 -6.91
CA PRO A 8 -39.35 16.13 -8.34
C PRO A 8 -40.74 16.32 -8.96
N VAL A 9 -40.81 16.37 -10.29
CA VAL A 9 -42.07 16.51 -11.02
C VAL A 9 -42.99 15.30 -10.85
N THR A 10 -44.27 15.56 -10.64
CA THR A 10 -45.29 14.51 -10.57
C THR A 10 -46.01 14.31 -11.92
N PRO A 11 -46.55 13.10 -12.20
CA PRO A 11 -47.33 12.84 -13.42
C PRO A 11 -48.55 13.74 -13.63
N ALA A 12 -49.09 14.34 -12.56
CA ALA A 12 -50.18 15.31 -12.65
C ALA A 12 -49.70 16.67 -13.19
N GLU A 13 -48.51 17.10 -12.76
CA GLU A 13 -47.91 18.38 -13.15
C GLU A 13 -47.36 18.32 -14.57
N LEU A 14 -46.74 17.20 -14.96
CA LEU A 14 -46.31 16.92 -16.33
C LEU A 14 -47.48 16.99 -17.33
N ARG A 15 -48.59 16.29 -17.05
CA ARG A 15 -49.80 16.34 -17.90
C ARG A 15 -50.45 17.73 -17.94
N LEU A 16 -50.34 18.50 -16.85
CA LEU A 16 -50.83 19.88 -16.81
C LEU A 16 -49.96 20.82 -17.64
N ALA A 17 -48.63 20.67 -17.61
CA ALA A 17 -47.70 21.43 -18.45
C ALA A 17 -47.91 21.15 -19.94
N VAL A 18 -48.03 19.88 -20.33
CA VAL A 18 -48.39 19.47 -21.72
C VAL A 18 -49.68 20.16 -22.15
N LYS A 19 -50.75 20.07 -21.35
CA LYS A 19 -52.02 20.73 -21.66
C LYS A 19 -51.91 22.26 -21.74
N ILE A 20 -51.04 22.90 -20.97
CA ILE A 20 -50.80 24.35 -21.07
C ILE A 20 -50.09 24.70 -22.40
N LEU A 21 -49.13 23.88 -22.84
CA LEU A 21 -48.42 24.06 -24.11
C LEU A 21 -49.33 23.79 -25.33
N GLU A 22 -50.13 22.73 -25.30
CA GLU A 22 -51.13 22.42 -26.34
C GLU A 22 -52.13 23.58 -26.53
N ASN A 23 -52.62 24.17 -25.43
CA ASN A 23 -53.52 25.33 -25.48
C ASN A 23 -52.82 26.60 -26.01
N ALA A 24 -51.50 26.72 -25.87
CA ALA A 24 -50.72 27.84 -26.40
C ALA A 24 -50.33 27.67 -27.88
N PHE A 25 -50.31 26.44 -28.38
CA PHE A 25 -49.98 26.09 -29.77
C PHE A 25 -51.12 25.28 -30.44
N PRO A 26 -52.35 25.83 -30.49
CA PRO A 26 -53.52 25.10 -30.99
C PRO A 26 -53.35 24.69 -32.46
N GLY A 27 -53.50 23.39 -32.73
CA GLY A 27 -53.35 22.81 -34.07
C GLY A 27 -51.91 22.53 -34.51
N VAL A 28 -50.91 22.84 -33.68
CA VAL A 28 -49.49 22.54 -33.95
C VAL A 28 -49.08 21.29 -33.20
N ALA A 29 -48.59 20.27 -33.91
CA ALA A 29 -48.01 19.09 -33.27
C ALA A 29 -46.64 19.43 -32.65
N LEU A 30 -46.42 19.02 -31.40
CA LEU A 30 -45.18 19.24 -30.65
C LEU A 30 -44.49 17.90 -30.38
N ARG A 31 -43.17 17.83 -30.51
CA ARG A 31 -42.35 16.75 -29.93
C ARG A 31 -41.70 17.26 -28.66
N TYR A 32 -42.05 16.69 -27.51
CA TYR A 32 -41.41 17.02 -26.24
C TYR A 32 -40.05 16.33 -26.14
N LYS A 33 -39.05 17.02 -25.57
CA LYS A 33 -37.76 16.44 -25.20
C LYS A 33 -37.63 16.34 -23.68
N VAL A 34 -38.01 17.42 -23.00
CA VAL A 34 -37.94 17.56 -21.54
C VAL A 34 -39.17 18.33 -21.06
N ILE A 35 -39.77 17.89 -19.95
CA ILE A 35 -40.57 18.74 -19.07
C ILE A 35 -40.15 18.37 -17.65
N ASP A 36 -39.64 19.33 -16.88
CA ASP A 36 -39.08 19.08 -15.55
C ASP A 36 -39.17 20.32 -14.63
N LEU A 37 -38.81 20.17 -13.36
CA LEU A 37 -38.80 21.23 -12.36
C LEU A 37 -37.80 22.33 -12.73
N GLN A 38 -38.29 23.56 -12.83
CA GLN A 38 -37.42 24.73 -12.74
C GLN A 38 -37.14 24.95 -11.24
N GLU A 39 -35.86 24.96 -10.84
CA GLU A 39 -35.50 25.19 -9.44
C GLU A 39 -36.05 26.54 -8.94
N PRO A 40 -36.57 26.59 -7.69
CA PRO A 40 -37.09 27.82 -7.12
C PRO A 40 -35.94 28.79 -6.82
N ILE A 41 -36.16 30.07 -7.11
CA ILE A 41 -35.20 31.16 -6.90
C ILE A 41 -34.63 31.08 -5.48
N LYS A 42 -33.29 30.98 -5.33
CA LYS A 42 -32.63 30.69 -4.04
C LYS A 42 -33.04 31.68 -2.96
N LYS A 43 -33.09 32.96 -3.31
CA LYS A 43 -33.53 34.06 -2.44
C LYS A 43 -34.94 33.87 -1.87
N ASP A 44 -35.86 33.28 -2.64
CA ASP A 44 -37.26 33.13 -2.27
C ASP A 44 -37.52 31.81 -1.52
N VAL A 45 -36.73 30.77 -1.78
CA VAL A 45 -36.85 29.46 -1.08
C VAL A 45 -36.06 29.42 0.23
N VAL A 46 -34.93 30.12 0.36
CA VAL A 46 -34.11 30.17 1.59
C VAL A 46 -34.95 30.48 2.86
N PRO A 47 -35.82 31.52 2.89
CA PRO A 47 -36.68 31.79 4.04
C PRO A 47 -37.64 30.64 4.40
N TYR A 48 -38.05 29.82 3.42
CA TYR A 48 -38.94 28.68 3.63
C TYR A 48 -38.18 27.49 4.25
N ILE A 49 -37.01 27.13 3.70
CA ILE A 49 -36.21 26.02 4.21
C ILE A 49 -35.53 26.33 5.56
N GLU A 50 -35.21 27.59 5.82
CA GLU A 50 -34.74 28.04 7.15
C GLU A 50 -35.84 27.92 8.21
N ALA A 51 -37.09 28.28 7.86
CA ALA A 51 -38.23 28.11 8.75
C ALA A 51 -38.49 26.62 9.08
N GLU A 52 -38.40 25.74 8.07
CA GLU A 52 -38.51 24.28 8.25
C GLU A 52 -37.34 23.69 9.06
N ARG A 53 -36.11 24.18 8.84
CA ARG A 53 -34.93 23.78 9.60
C ARG A 53 -35.07 24.10 11.09
N LEU A 54 -35.51 25.33 11.38
CA LEU A 54 -35.71 25.86 12.73
C LEU A 54 -37.01 25.37 13.40
N CYS A 55 -37.91 24.72 12.64
CA CYS A 55 -39.22 24.25 13.10
C CYS A 55 -40.15 25.40 13.55
N VAL A 56 -40.12 26.53 12.83
CA VAL A 56 -41.00 27.69 13.07
C VAL A 56 -42.09 27.78 11.98
N SER A 57 -42.96 28.80 12.06
CA SER A 57 -44.04 28.99 11.08
C SER A 57 -43.48 29.20 9.68
N LEU A 58 -43.91 28.38 8.72
CA LEU A 58 -43.45 28.44 7.34
C LEU A 58 -44.01 29.70 6.63
N PRO A 59 -43.18 30.45 5.88
CA PRO A 59 -43.65 31.52 5.02
C PRO A 59 -44.43 30.95 3.83
N LYS A 60 -45.01 31.84 3.00
CA LYS A 60 -45.64 31.43 1.73
C LYS A 60 -44.63 30.65 0.88
N LYS A 61 -45.00 29.43 0.49
CA LYS A 61 -44.21 28.58 -0.41
C LYS A 61 -43.87 29.34 -1.72
N PRO A 62 -42.63 29.23 -2.24
CA PRO A 62 -42.29 29.67 -3.60
C PRO A 62 -43.23 29.08 -4.66
N ALA A 63 -43.42 29.80 -5.76
CA ALA A 63 -44.22 29.33 -6.88
C ALA A 63 -43.56 28.11 -7.54
N ARG A 64 -44.36 27.08 -7.88
CA ARG A 64 -43.88 25.88 -8.53
C ARG A 64 -43.87 26.06 -10.05
N LEU A 65 -42.67 26.14 -10.60
CA LEU A 65 -42.41 26.39 -12.02
C LEU A 65 -41.87 25.10 -12.67
N LEU A 66 -42.33 24.79 -13.88
CA LEU A 66 -41.70 23.78 -14.74
C LEU A 66 -41.05 24.43 -15.95
N MET A 67 -39.89 23.91 -16.34
CA MET A 67 -39.24 24.20 -17.60
C MET A 67 -39.61 23.10 -18.62
N ALA A 68 -39.88 23.47 -19.86
CA ALA A 68 -40.13 22.54 -20.96
C ALA A 68 -39.23 22.84 -22.16
N MET A 69 -38.71 21.78 -22.80
CA MET A 69 -37.98 21.83 -24.08
C MET A 69 -38.70 20.95 -25.11
N PHE A 70 -39.00 21.49 -26.28
CA PHE A 70 -39.75 20.79 -27.33
C PHE A 70 -39.46 21.33 -28.73
N HIS A 71 -39.67 20.52 -29.76
CA HIS A 71 -39.73 21.00 -31.15
C HIS A 71 -41.18 21.22 -31.57
N ARG A 72 -41.43 22.27 -32.35
CA ARG A 72 -42.65 22.39 -33.16
C ARG A 72 -42.46 21.62 -34.46
N LEU A 73 -43.39 20.73 -34.82
CA LEU A 73 -43.26 19.91 -36.03
C LEU A 73 -43.65 20.64 -37.33
N ASP A 74 -44.28 21.82 -37.23
CA ASP A 74 -44.66 22.65 -38.39
C ASP A 74 -43.48 23.46 -38.97
N THR A 75 -42.60 23.93 -38.09
CA THR A 75 -41.46 24.83 -38.39
C THR A 75 -40.11 24.18 -38.15
N LYS A 76 -40.09 23.02 -37.47
CA LYS A 76 -38.92 22.32 -36.90
C LYS A 76 -38.16 23.11 -35.82
N SER A 77 -38.62 24.32 -35.48
CA SER A 77 -38.03 25.19 -34.45
C SER A 77 -37.97 24.51 -33.09
N PHE A 78 -36.82 24.60 -32.44
CA PHE A 78 -36.59 24.15 -31.07
C PHE A 78 -36.98 25.28 -30.09
N MET A 79 -37.72 24.94 -29.04
CA MET A 79 -38.37 25.88 -28.14
C MET A 79 -38.02 25.54 -26.67
N LYS A 80 -37.74 26.57 -25.87
CA LYS A 80 -37.72 26.49 -24.39
C LYS A 80 -38.89 27.30 -23.83
N ALA A 81 -39.58 26.77 -22.83
CA ALA A 81 -40.72 27.39 -22.17
C ALA A 81 -40.64 27.30 -20.65
N LEU A 82 -41.28 28.26 -19.97
CA LEU A 82 -41.40 28.33 -18.52
C LEU A 82 -42.87 28.43 -18.12
N ILE A 83 -43.33 27.53 -17.25
CA ILE A 83 -44.74 27.31 -16.92
C ILE A 83 -44.94 27.43 -15.41
N ASN A 84 -45.86 28.27 -14.97
CA ASN A 84 -46.32 28.30 -13.58
C ASN A 84 -47.47 27.31 -13.39
N ILE A 85 -47.26 26.28 -12.58
CA ILE A 85 -48.23 25.20 -12.32
C ILE A 85 -49.35 25.67 -11.38
N ASP A 86 -49.01 26.45 -10.36
CA ASP A 86 -49.97 26.94 -9.36
C ASP A 86 -51.03 27.86 -9.99
N THR A 87 -50.61 28.76 -10.90
CA THR A 87 -51.51 29.66 -11.62
C THR A 87 -52.00 29.11 -12.96
N ARG A 88 -51.40 28.03 -13.45
CA ARG A 88 -51.64 27.42 -14.78
C ARG A 88 -51.33 28.36 -15.96
N VAL A 89 -50.31 29.20 -15.81
CA VAL A 89 -49.93 30.23 -16.80
C VAL A 89 -48.58 29.87 -17.44
N LEU A 90 -48.55 29.93 -18.77
CA LEU A 90 -47.32 29.95 -19.55
C LEU A 90 -46.63 31.32 -19.38
N LEU A 91 -45.53 31.38 -18.64
CA LEU A 91 -44.84 32.63 -18.32
C LEU A 91 -43.97 33.13 -19.47
N GLN A 92 -43.32 32.21 -20.17
CA GLN A 92 -42.41 32.51 -21.27
C GLN A 92 -42.36 31.35 -22.27
N VAL A 93 -42.22 31.68 -23.56
CA VAL A 93 -41.67 30.77 -24.58
C VAL A 93 -40.61 31.53 -25.36
N LYS A 94 -39.51 30.85 -25.70
CA LYS A 94 -38.41 31.35 -26.51
C LYS A 94 -38.06 30.33 -27.59
N GLU A 95 -37.98 30.77 -28.83
CA GLU A 95 -37.34 30.00 -29.90
C GLU A 95 -35.82 30.03 -29.70
N ILE A 96 -35.20 28.86 -29.77
CA ILE A 96 -33.76 28.68 -29.61
C ILE A 96 -33.10 28.82 -31.00
N PRO A 97 -31.94 29.52 -31.12
CA PRO A 97 -31.20 29.64 -32.37
C PRO A 97 -30.95 28.29 -33.06
N LYS A 98 -31.11 28.25 -34.38
CA LYS A 98 -31.10 27.00 -35.17
C LYS A 98 -29.81 26.19 -35.08
N ASP A 99 -28.69 26.82 -34.72
CA ASP A 99 -27.40 26.18 -34.57
C ASP A 99 -27.09 25.72 -33.12
N ILE A 100 -28.03 25.88 -32.20
CA ILE A 100 -28.00 25.32 -30.85
C ILE A 100 -28.94 24.10 -30.83
N GLN A 101 -28.41 22.93 -30.43
CA GLN A 101 -29.17 21.68 -30.40
C GLN A 101 -29.61 21.32 -28.98
N GLY A 102 -30.82 20.79 -28.85
CA GLY A 102 -31.30 20.22 -27.59
C GLY A 102 -30.63 18.88 -27.24
N PRO A 103 -30.81 18.39 -26.00
CA PRO A 103 -30.44 17.03 -25.64
C PRO A 103 -31.16 16.00 -26.52
N CYS A 104 -30.61 14.80 -26.60
CA CYS A 104 -31.30 13.64 -27.17
C CYS A 104 -32.40 13.15 -26.23
N ASP A 105 -33.47 12.58 -26.78
CA ASP A 105 -34.49 11.86 -26.03
C ASP A 105 -34.48 10.37 -26.39
N ALA A 106 -34.84 9.49 -25.46
CA ALA A 106 -34.73 8.03 -25.67
C ALA A 106 -35.57 7.56 -26.87
N ASP A 107 -36.74 8.16 -27.08
CA ASP A 107 -37.62 7.87 -28.20
C ASP A 107 -36.97 8.29 -29.54
N GLU A 108 -36.19 9.38 -29.57
CA GLU A 108 -35.46 9.90 -30.75
C GLU A 108 -34.32 8.97 -31.15
N LEU A 109 -33.56 8.43 -30.19
CA LEU A 109 -32.48 7.48 -30.47
C LEU A 109 -33.05 6.19 -31.09
N ILE A 110 -34.12 5.62 -30.52
CA ILE A 110 -34.79 4.41 -31.03
C ILE A 110 -35.38 4.65 -32.43
N GLU A 111 -36.10 5.77 -32.63
CA GLU A 111 -36.67 6.13 -33.94
C GLU A 111 -35.60 6.28 -35.03
N MET A 112 -34.40 6.74 -34.67
CA MET A 112 -33.32 7.00 -35.61
C MET A 112 -32.41 5.78 -35.83
N GLU A 113 -32.26 4.89 -34.86
CA GLU A 113 -31.61 3.58 -35.04
C GLU A 113 -32.40 2.73 -36.05
N GLN A 114 -33.72 2.59 -35.84
CA GLN A 114 -34.59 1.85 -36.75
C GLN A 114 -34.53 2.44 -38.17
N LEU A 115 -34.58 3.78 -38.30
CA LEU A 115 -34.40 4.46 -39.58
C LEU A 115 -33.06 4.09 -40.24
N CYS A 116 -31.96 4.09 -39.49
CA CYS A 116 -30.63 3.76 -39.99
C CYS A 116 -30.57 2.32 -40.51
N LEU A 117 -31.01 1.35 -39.70
CA LEU A 117 -31.04 -0.07 -40.05
C LEU A 117 -32.00 -0.38 -41.21
N GLU A 118 -33.10 0.38 -41.34
CA GLU A 118 -34.05 0.20 -42.44
C GLU A 118 -33.63 0.86 -43.76
N HIS A 119 -32.73 1.86 -43.74
CA HIS A 119 -32.44 2.70 -44.89
C HIS A 119 -31.77 1.93 -46.06
N PRO A 120 -32.25 2.07 -47.32
CA PRO A 120 -31.76 1.29 -48.46
C PRO A 120 -30.25 1.37 -48.69
N ALA A 121 -29.63 2.54 -48.54
CA ALA A 121 -28.19 2.71 -48.72
C ALA A 121 -27.36 2.04 -47.60
N VAL A 122 -27.91 1.92 -46.38
CA VAL A 122 -27.23 1.23 -45.26
C VAL A 122 -27.31 -0.28 -45.48
N LYS A 123 -28.50 -0.80 -45.85
CA LYS A 123 -28.68 -2.19 -46.29
C LYS A 123 -27.74 -2.57 -47.45
N ALA A 124 -27.49 -1.65 -48.39
CA ALA A 124 -26.54 -1.85 -49.49
C ALA A 124 -25.05 -1.87 -49.06
N GLU A 125 -24.67 -1.28 -47.92
CA GLU A 125 -23.34 -1.52 -47.33
C GLU A 125 -23.30 -2.89 -46.62
N VAL A 126 -24.33 -3.25 -45.85
CA VAL A 126 -24.44 -4.55 -45.17
C VAL A 126 -24.37 -5.71 -46.18
N GLU A 127 -25.00 -5.59 -47.35
CA GLU A 127 -24.94 -6.60 -48.41
C GLU A 127 -23.51 -6.86 -48.90
N LYS A 128 -22.65 -5.82 -48.97
CA LYS A 128 -21.22 -5.96 -49.33
C LYS A 128 -20.43 -6.77 -48.31
N MET A 129 -20.87 -6.79 -47.05
CA MET A 129 -20.26 -7.61 -46.00
C MET A 129 -20.48 -9.11 -46.20
N LYS A 130 -21.46 -9.53 -47.02
CA LYS A 130 -21.77 -10.94 -47.33
C LYS A 130 -21.89 -11.81 -46.06
N LEU A 131 -22.63 -11.31 -45.07
CA LEU A 131 -22.78 -11.95 -43.77
C LEU A 131 -23.33 -13.39 -43.91
N PRO A 132 -22.83 -14.35 -43.11
CA PRO A 132 -23.37 -15.71 -43.11
C PRO A 132 -24.78 -15.74 -42.49
N PRO A 133 -25.61 -16.75 -42.82
CA PRO A 133 -26.95 -16.89 -42.24
C PRO A 133 -26.92 -16.90 -40.71
N GLY A 134 -27.80 -16.10 -40.09
CA GLY A 134 -27.86 -15.91 -38.63
C GLY A 134 -27.12 -14.69 -38.12
N VAL A 135 -26.14 -14.14 -38.86
CA VAL A 135 -25.44 -12.90 -38.47
C VAL A 135 -26.18 -11.67 -39.02
N THR A 136 -26.46 -10.71 -38.14
CA THR A 136 -27.17 -9.46 -38.45
C THR A 136 -26.37 -8.23 -37.99
N VAL A 137 -26.96 -7.03 -38.05
CA VAL A 137 -26.35 -5.77 -37.60
C VAL A 137 -27.25 -5.01 -36.62
N CYS A 138 -26.64 -4.31 -35.68
CA CYS A 138 -27.26 -3.29 -34.83
C CYS A 138 -26.47 -1.97 -34.94
N SER A 139 -26.91 -0.91 -34.25
CA SER A 139 -26.12 0.33 -34.17
C SER A 139 -26.30 1.08 -32.85
N ASP A 140 -25.22 1.68 -32.36
CA ASP A 140 -25.28 2.73 -31.34
C ASP A 140 -25.47 4.11 -32.01
N PRO A 141 -26.61 4.81 -31.83
CA PRO A 141 -26.80 6.18 -32.27
C PRO A 141 -26.06 7.15 -31.34
N TRP A 142 -24.92 7.67 -31.79
CA TRP A 142 -24.15 8.69 -31.06
C TRP A 142 -24.56 10.10 -31.46
N ILE A 143 -24.44 11.03 -30.50
CA ILE A 143 -24.39 12.47 -30.80
C ILE A 143 -23.23 12.74 -31.77
N TYR A 144 -23.41 13.71 -32.68
CA TYR A 144 -22.42 13.95 -33.73
C TYR A 144 -21.11 14.56 -33.22
N GLY A 145 -21.10 15.23 -32.06
CA GLY A 145 -19.95 16.03 -31.62
C GLY A 145 -19.78 17.27 -32.49
N THR A 146 -18.55 17.77 -32.66
CA THR A 146 -18.29 19.00 -33.44
C THR A 146 -16.90 19.00 -34.05
N ASP A 147 -16.81 19.19 -35.37
CA ASP A 147 -15.57 19.41 -36.12
C ASP A 147 -15.65 20.53 -37.18
N ASP A 148 -16.85 20.87 -37.67
CA ASP A 148 -17.10 22.04 -38.52
C ASP A 148 -17.84 23.16 -37.72
N PRO A 149 -17.29 24.40 -37.61
CA PRO A 149 -18.00 25.51 -36.96
C PRO A 149 -19.26 25.98 -37.72
N ASN A 150 -19.39 25.62 -39.00
CA ASN A 150 -20.49 26.02 -39.87
C ASN A 150 -21.66 25.03 -39.86
N GLU A 151 -21.52 23.86 -39.23
CA GLU A 151 -22.63 22.92 -39.13
C GLU A 151 -23.74 23.51 -38.23
N THR A 152 -24.98 23.37 -38.70
CA THR A 152 -26.19 23.86 -38.04
C THR A 152 -27.33 22.84 -38.05
N ARG A 153 -27.16 21.71 -38.74
CA ARG A 153 -28.11 20.59 -38.71
C ARG A 153 -27.98 19.83 -37.40
N ARG A 154 -29.08 19.19 -36.98
CA ARG A 154 -29.06 18.22 -35.88
C ARG A 154 -28.56 16.90 -36.43
N LEU A 155 -27.30 16.55 -36.23
CA LEU A 155 -26.70 15.34 -36.76
C LEU A 155 -26.58 14.23 -35.71
N LEU A 156 -26.67 12.99 -36.17
CA LEU A 156 -26.43 11.76 -35.41
C LEU A 156 -25.47 10.85 -36.19
N GLN A 157 -24.55 10.19 -35.49
CA GLN A 157 -23.52 9.31 -36.02
C GLN A 157 -23.82 7.87 -35.59
N PHE A 158 -23.92 6.92 -36.52
CA PHE A 158 -24.36 5.56 -36.24
C PHE A 158 -23.15 4.63 -36.24
N TYR A 159 -22.68 4.24 -35.06
CA TYR A 159 -21.62 3.24 -34.96
C TYR A 159 -22.24 1.85 -35.15
N MET A 160 -21.81 1.15 -36.19
CA MET A 160 -22.43 -0.11 -36.65
C MET A 160 -21.67 -1.30 -36.07
N TYR A 161 -22.39 -2.32 -35.61
CA TYR A 161 -21.83 -3.55 -35.06
C TYR A 161 -22.55 -4.79 -35.61
N LEU A 162 -21.91 -5.96 -35.53
CA LEU A 162 -22.51 -7.24 -35.89
C LEU A 162 -23.10 -7.96 -34.67
N VAL A 163 -24.13 -8.75 -34.93
CA VAL A 163 -24.83 -9.59 -33.96
C VAL A 163 -24.79 -11.03 -34.48
N ASP A 164 -24.12 -11.94 -33.76
CA ASP A 164 -23.89 -13.33 -34.19
C ASP A 164 -24.78 -14.38 -33.49
N THR A 165 -25.71 -13.93 -32.63
CA THR A 165 -26.65 -14.77 -31.88
C THR A 165 -27.97 -14.03 -31.64
N GLU A 166 -29.07 -14.77 -31.45
CA GLU A 166 -30.39 -14.20 -31.13
C GLU A 166 -30.55 -13.83 -29.63
N ASP A 167 -29.53 -14.05 -28.80
CA ASP A 167 -29.59 -13.73 -27.37
C ASP A 167 -29.61 -12.21 -27.12
N PRO A 168 -30.52 -11.68 -26.28
CA PRO A 168 -30.62 -10.24 -26.03
C PRO A 168 -29.47 -9.64 -25.20
N GLN A 169 -28.54 -10.44 -24.67
CA GLN A 169 -27.36 -10.01 -23.91
C GLN A 169 -26.04 -10.24 -24.69
N HIS A 170 -26.11 -10.30 -26.02
CA HIS A 170 -24.92 -10.45 -26.87
C HIS A 170 -24.01 -9.21 -26.82
N ASN A 171 -22.69 -9.44 -26.90
CA ASN A 171 -21.70 -8.37 -26.95
C ASN A 171 -21.37 -7.94 -28.39
N HIS A 172 -22.22 -7.11 -28.99
CA HIS A 172 -21.98 -6.58 -30.34
C HIS A 172 -20.74 -5.66 -30.40
N TYR A 173 -20.32 -5.04 -29.29
CA TYR A 173 -19.05 -4.29 -29.20
C TYR A 173 -17.81 -5.16 -29.47
N SER A 174 -17.93 -6.50 -29.43
CA SER A 174 -16.87 -7.41 -29.85
C SER A 174 -16.77 -7.63 -31.37
N LEU A 175 -17.71 -7.10 -32.17
CA LEU A 175 -17.72 -7.21 -33.63
C LEU A 175 -18.05 -5.86 -34.33
N PRO A 176 -17.21 -4.82 -34.19
CA PRO A 176 -17.41 -3.53 -34.86
C PRO A 176 -17.33 -3.64 -36.39
N CYS A 177 -18.28 -3.01 -37.09
CA CYS A 177 -18.27 -2.88 -38.55
C CYS A 177 -17.27 -1.80 -39.01
N THR A 178 -17.07 -1.69 -40.34
CA THR A 178 -16.09 -0.77 -40.96
C THR A 178 -16.70 0.46 -41.65
N PHE A 179 -17.96 0.77 -41.37
CA PHE A 179 -18.64 1.98 -41.86
C PHE A 179 -19.61 2.54 -40.80
N SER A 180 -19.93 3.82 -40.90
CA SER A 180 -20.78 4.54 -39.94
C SER A 180 -21.66 5.59 -40.64
N PRO A 181 -22.98 5.36 -40.76
CA PRO A 181 -23.92 6.32 -41.32
C PRO A 181 -24.03 7.63 -40.52
N VAL A 182 -24.44 8.71 -41.20
CA VAL A 182 -24.73 10.02 -40.59
C VAL A 182 -26.10 10.50 -41.08
N PHE A 183 -27.02 10.79 -40.16
CA PHE A 183 -28.35 11.30 -40.48
C PHE A 183 -28.59 12.68 -39.87
N ASP A 184 -29.46 13.47 -40.49
CA ASP A 184 -30.08 14.64 -39.86
C ASP A 184 -31.33 14.20 -39.07
N GLY A 185 -31.36 14.42 -37.76
CA GLY A 185 -32.46 14.03 -36.88
C GLY A 185 -33.74 14.85 -37.05
N ASN A 186 -33.66 16.05 -37.64
CA ASN A 186 -34.80 16.93 -37.89
C ASN A 186 -35.42 16.70 -39.29
N SER A 187 -34.64 16.28 -40.29
CA SER A 187 -35.17 15.92 -41.63
C SER A 187 -35.35 14.41 -41.83
N LYS A 188 -34.68 13.57 -41.04
CA LYS A 188 -34.57 12.11 -41.21
C LYS A 188 -33.90 11.69 -42.52
N GLU A 189 -33.09 12.57 -43.10
CA GLU A 189 -32.31 12.30 -44.32
C GLU A 189 -30.94 11.70 -44.00
N LEU A 190 -30.51 10.70 -44.76
CA LEU A 190 -29.12 10.22 -44.75
C LEU A 190 -28.23 11.30 -45.37
N VAL A 191 -27.30 11.86 -44.60
CA VAL A 191 -26.35 12.89 -45.06
C VAL A 191 -25.18 12.26 -45.80
N ARG A 192 -24.63 11.15 -45.26
CA ARG A 192 -23.51 10.37 -45.83
C ARG A 192 -23.28 9.07 -45.05
N ILE A 193 -22.35 8.24 -45.52
CA ILE A 193 -21.77 7.14 -44.75
C ILE A 193 -20.27 7.38 -44.66
N ASP A 194 -19.74 7.49 -43.44
CA ASP A 194 -18.31 7.63 -43.18
C ASP A 194 -17.67 6.24 -43.10
N TYR A 195 -16.64 5.95 -43.92
CA TYR A 195 -15.87 4.71 -43.81
C TYR A 195 -14.88 4.80 -42.66
N LEU A 196 -14.75 3.71 -41.89
CA LEU A 196 -13.93 3.65 -40.68
C LEU A 196 -12.50 3.18 -41.01
N SER A 197 -11.51 3.76 -40.33
CA SER A 197 -10.11 3.36 -40.52
C SER A 197 -9.75 2.17 -39.63
N THR A 198 -9.21 1.12 -40.25
CA THR A 198 -8.74 -0.11 -39.56
C THR A 198 -7.22 -0.24 -39.52
N GLY A 199 -6.49 0.63 -40.22
CA GLY A 199 -5.03 0.69 -40.24
C GLY A 199 -4.44 1.62 -39.17
N SER A 200 -3.12 1.74 -39.16
CA SER A 200 -2.39 2.64 -38.24
C SER A 200 -2.31 4.10 -38.70
N ASP A 201 -2.87 4.44 -39.86
CA ASP A 201 -2.93 5.77 -40.45
C ASP A 201 -4.39 6.26 -40.59
N HIS A 202 -4.62 7.31 -41.37
CA HIS A 202 -5.97 7.86 -41.64
C HIS A 202 -6.65 7.23 -42.87
N SER A 203 -6.08 6.18 -43.47
CA SER A 203 -6.65 5.56 -44.67
C SER A 203 -7.93 4.78 -44.35
N THR A 204 -8.87 4.78 -45.29
CA THR A 204 -10.15 4.07 -45.19
C THR A 204 -10.33 3.15 -46.39
N LYS A 205 -11.12 2.08 -46.20
CA LYS A 205 -11.38 1.07 -47.21
C LYS A 205 -12.90 1.00 -47.45
N PRO A 206 -13.38 0.87 -48.69
CA PRO A 206 -14.79 0.57 -48.94
C PRO A 206 -15.19 -0.75 -48.27
N THR A 207 -16.45 -0.89 -47.85
CA THR A 207 -16.96 -2.11 -47.19
C THR A 207 -16.58 -3.37 -47.97
N GLN A 208 -15.91 -4.30 -47.29
CA GLN A 208 -15.47 -5.60 -47.82
C GLN A 208 -16.32 -6.73 -47.25
N PRO A 209 -16.33 -7.92 -47.88
CA PRO A 209 -16.83 -9.14 -47.27
C PRO A 209 -16.20 -9.36 -45.89
N TRP A 210 -17.03 -9.58 -44.87
CA TRP A 210 -16.59 -9.79 -43.50
C TRP A 210 -15.85 -11.13 -43.38
N LYS A 211 -14.76 -11.13 -42.60
CA LYS A 211 -14.08 -12.35 -42.18
C LYS A 211 -14.66 -12.76 -40.82
N PRO A 212 -15.29 -13.94 -40.68
CA PRO A 212 -15.84 -14.36 -39.41
C PRO A 212 -14.78 -14.45 -38.30
N VAL A 213 -15.08 -13.82 -37.17
CA VAL A 213 -14.36 -13.88 -35.90
C VAL A 213 -15.38 -14.22 -34.82
N LYS A 214 -15.01 -15.03 -33.82
CA LYS A 214 -15.92 -15.37 -32.70
C LYS A 214 -16.13 -14.13 -31.82
N ALA A 215 -17.38 -13.76 -31.53
CA ALA A 215 -17.69 -12.73 -30.56
C ALA A 215 -17.13 -13.06 -29.16
N VAL A 216 -16.76 -12.03 -28.40
CA VAL A 216 -16.27 -12.17 -27.02
C VAL A 216 -17.42 -11.81 -26.09
N GLN A 217 -18.16 -12.82 -25.64
CA GLN A 217 -19.39 -12.65 -24.87
C GLN A 217 -19.11 -12.45 -23.37
N TYR A 218 -19.95 -11.66 -22.68
CA TYR A 218 -19.90 -11.49 -21.21
C TYR A 218 -21.06 -12.17 -20.46
N ALA A 219 -22.20 -12.38 -21.13
CA ALA A 219 -23.40 -12.91 -20.50
C ALA A 219 -23.18 -14.37 -20.06
N HIS A 220 -23.50 -14.69 -18.80
CA HIS A 220 -23.18 -15.98 -18.17
C HIS A 220 -23.70 -17.22 -18.93
N ASN A 221 -24.78 -17.07 -19.71
CA ASN A 221 -25.36 -18.14 -20.54
C ASN A 221 -24.75 -18.26 -21.95
N LEU A 222 -23.80 -17.37 -22.30
CA LEU A 222 -23.03 -17.37 -23.55
C LEU A 222 -21.53 -17.68 -23.31
N LEU A 223 -21.12 -17.96 -22.08
CA LEU A 223 -19.75 -18.34 -21.72
C LEU A 223 -19.55 -19.86 -21.85
N ASP A 224 -18.41 -20.25 -22.40
CA ASP A 224 -17.95 -21.67 -22.42
C ASP A 224 -17.38 -22.12 -21.06
N GLU A 225 -17.22 -21.20 -20.09
CA GLU A 225 -16.50 -21.41 -18.83
C GLU A 225 -17.46 -21.65 -17.64
N PRO A 226 -17.15 -22.60 -16.74
CA PRO A 226 -18.00 -22.88 -15.57
C PRO A 226 -17.88 -21.79 -14.49
N THR A 227 -19.01 -21.44 -13.88
CA THR A 227 -19.07 -20.49 -12.76
C THR A 227 -18.38 -21.01 -11.50
N ARG A 228 -17.86 -20.09 -10.67
CA ARG A 228 -17.11 -20.43 -9.45
C ARG A 228 -18.03 -21.03 -8.37
N ALA A 229 -17.75 -22.27 -7.97
CA ALA A 229 -18.57 -23.02 -7.03
C ALA A 229 -18.22 -22.82 -5.53
N ASP A 230 -17.20 -22.02 -5.21
CA ASP A 230 -16.70 -21.79 -3.84
C ASP A 230 -17.24 -20.51 -3.17
N LEU A 231 -17.96 -19.66 -3.92
CA LEU A 231 -18.56 -18.42 -3.42
C LEU A 231 -19.72 -18.71 -2.44
N LYS A 232 -19.55 -18.32 -1.18
CA LYS A 232 -20.57 -18.45 -0.13
C LYS A 232 -21.43 -17.18 -0.03
N PRO A 233 -22.73 -17.27 0.32
CA PRO A 233 -23.57 -16.09 0.52
C PRO A 233 -23.01 -15.12 1.57
N TYR A 234 -22.95 -13.84 1.22
CA TYR A 234 -22.70 -12.74 2.16
C TYR A 234 -23.99 -11.93 2.30
N ILE A 235 -24.48 -11.76 3.53
CA ILE A 235 -25.82 -11.21 3.80
C ILE A 235 -25.70 -10.06 4.79
N VAL A 236 -26.08 -8.85 4.35
CA VAL A 236 -26.19 -7.66 5.19
C VAL A 236 -27.62 -7.60 5.75
N GLN A 237 -27.76 -7.47 7.07
CA GLN A 237 -29.06 -7.43 7.75
C GLN A 237 -29.16 -6.26 8.72
N GLN A 238 -30.37 -5.73 8.88
CA GLN A 238 -30.73 -4.74 9.90
C GLN A 238 -32.02 -5.20 10.60
N PRO A 239 -31.93 -6.04 11.65
CA PRO A 239 -33.09 -6.72 12.24
C PRO A 239 -34.16 -5.79 12.82
N GLU A 240 -33.75 -4.62 13.29
CA GLU A 240 -34.63 -3.58 13.88
C GLU A 240 -35.04 -2.50 12.85
N GLY A 241 -34.68 -2.69 11.57
CA GLY A 241 -34.84 -1.68 10.51
C GLY A 241 -33.66 -0.71 10.40
N PRO A 242 -33.80 0.34 9.56
CA PRO A 242 -32.74 1.30 9.31
C PRO A 242 -32.69 2.41 10.37
N SER A 243 -31.51 2.99 10.58
CA SER A 243 -31.28 4.15 11.45
C SER A 243 -31.65 5.48 10.80
N PHE A 244 -32.17 5.47 9.57
CA PHE A 244 -32.65 6.63 8.83
C PHE A 244 -34.17 6.66 8.77
N SER A 245 -34.73 7.87 8.73
CA SER A 245 -36.15 8.14 8.51
C SER A 245 -36.34 8.93 7.22
N VAL A 246 -37.33 8.58 6.40
CA VAL A 246 -37.68 9.29 5.16
C VAL A 246 -39.13 9.75 5.22
N SER A 247 -39.40 10.99 4.83
CA SER A 247 -40.74 11.56 4.70
C SER A 247 -40.87 12.29 3.36
N GLY A 248 -41.63 11.71 2.42
CA GLY A 248 -41.56 12.14 1.02
C GLY A 248 -40.14 11.92 0.48
N ASN A 249 -39.47 13.02 0.12
CA ASN A 249 -38.06 13.03 -0.28
C ASN A 249 -37.11 13.62 0.79
N PHE A 250 -37.63 14.05 1.95
CA PHE A 250 -36.81 14.49 3.07
C PHE A 250 -36.22 13.30 3.82
N VAL A 251 -34.90 13.31 4.06
CA VAL A 251 -34.13 12.27 4.75
C VAL A 251 -33.54 12.84 6.03
N HIS A 252 -33.59 12.05 7.11
CA HIS A 252 -32.90 12.33 8.37
C HIS A 252 -32.23 11.07 8.92
N TRP A 253 -30.96 11.18 9.29
CA TRP A 253 -30.11 10.07 9.77
C TRP A 253 -28.94 10.62 10.58
N GLN A 254 -28.69 10.11 11.80
CA GLN A 254 -27.48 10.42 12.58
C GLN A 254 -27.07 11.91 12.58
N LYS A 255 -28.02 12.79 12.94
CA LYS A 255 -27.95 14.27 12.92
C LYS A 255 -27.97 14.95 11.54
N TRP A 256 -27.72 14.24 10.44
CA TRP A 256 -27.91 14.77 9.09
C TRP A 256 -29.40 14.97 8.76
N ARG A 257 -29.70 16.05 8.04
CA ARG A 257 -30.97 16.26 7.32
C ARG A 257 -30.67 16.77 5.92
N PHE A 258 -31.37 16.27 4.91
CA PHE A 258 -31.33 16.78 3.52
C PHE A 258 -32.60 16.39 2.76
N HIS A 259 -32.84 17.04 1.61
CA HIS A 259 -33.94 16.72 0.70
C HIS A 259 -33.36 16.12 -0.59
N VAL A 260 -33.88 14.96 -1.01
CA VAL A 260 -33.46 14.24 -2.21
C VAL A 260 -34.19 14.80 -3.44
N GLY A 261 -33.42 15.33 -4.38
CA GLY A 261 -33.88 15.76 -5.69
C GLY A 261 -33.61 14.73 -6.77
N PHE A 262 -34.45 14.76 -7.81
CA PHE A 262 -34.23 14.05 -9.07
C PHE A 262 -34.64 14.98 -10.21
N ASN A 263 -33.77 15.15 -11.22
CA ASN A 263 -34.06 15.88 -12.46
C ASN A 263 -33.51 15.12 -13.68
N TYR A 264 -33.96 15.46 -14.89
CA TYR A 264 -33.62 14.75 -16.12
C TYR A 264 -32.11 14.76 -16.46
N ARG A 265 -31.37 15.80 -16.05
CA ARG A 265 -30.01 16.09 -16.51
C ARG A 265 -28.94 15.53 -15.59
N GLU A 266 -28.96 15.95 -14.34
CA GLU A 266 -28.01 15.52 -13.31
C GLU A 266 -28.44 14.19 -12.68
N GLY A 267 -29.70 13.79 -12.84
CA GLY A 267 -30.29 12.71 -12.06
C GLY A 267 -30.37 13.15 -10.59
N MET A 268 -29.49 12.58 -9.77
CA MET A 268 -29.44 12.78 -8.32
C MET A 268 -28.92 14.17 -7.90
N VAL A 269 -29.75 14.92 -7.16
CA VAL A 269 -29.37 16.20 -6.53
C VAL A 269 -29.66 16.15 -5.03
N LEU A 270 -28.80 16.75 -4.20
CA LEU A 270 -29.04 16.93 -2.77
C LEU A 270 -29.33 18.41 -2.47
N TYR A 271 -30.38 18.69 -1.71
CA TYR A 271 -30.73 20.05 -1.28
C TYR A 271 -30.79 20.19 0.25
N ASN A 272 -30.53 21.41 0.74
CA ASN A 272 -30.67 21.81 2.15
C ASN A 272 -29.98 20.84 3.13
N VAL A 273 -28.69 20.56 2.87
CA VAL A 273 -27.87 19.63 3.65
C VAL A 273 -27.43 20.31 4.95
N THR A 274 -27.88 19.76 6.07
CA THR A 274 -27.59 20.24 7.43
C THR A 274 -27.13 19.10 8.34
N TYR A 275 -26.28 19.40 9.31
CA TYR A 275 -25.86 18.47 10.37
C TYR A 275 -26.15 19.10 11.73
N ASP A 276 -26.86 18.38 12.60
CA ASP A 276 -27.28 18.85 13.93
C ASP A 276 -27.96 20.24 13.88
N ARG A 277 -28.88 20.38 12.91
CA ARG A 277 -29.58 21.63 12.53
C ARG A 277 -28.68 22.78 12.03
N ARG A 278 -27.36 22.63 11.94
CA ARG A 278 -26.45 23.63 11.36
C ARG A 278 -26.32 23.47 9.85
N ASN A 279 -26.26 24.58 9.13
CA ASN A 279 -26.23 24.57 7.66
C ASN A 279 -24.84 24.16 7.14
N VAL A 280 -24.81 23.38 6.06
CA VAL A 280 -23.57 22.92 5.44
C VAL A 280 -23.57 23.20 3.94
N PHE A 281 -24.53 22.67 3.18
CA PHE A 281 -24.64 22.89 1.73
C PHE A 281 -26.09 23.18 1.33
N TYR A 282 -26.32 24.21 0.52
CA TYR A 282 -27.61 24.49 -0.10
C TYR A 282 -27.95 23.46 -1.19
N ARG A 283 -26.97 23.11 -2.05
CA ARG A 283 -27.12 22.17 -3.17
C ARG A 283 -25.80 21.42 -3.45
N LEU A 284 -25.87 20.10 -3.70
CA LEU A 284 -24.76 19.29 -4.21
C LEU A 284 -25.24 18.45 -5.40
N ALA A 285 -24.46 18.42 -6.49
CA ALA A 285 -24.71 17.54 -7.65
C ALA A 285 -23.43 17.28 -8.46
N VAL A 286 -23.42 16.17 -9.21
CA VAL A 286 -22.55 16.00 -10.39
C VAL A 286 -23.25 16.71 -11.55
N ASN A 287 -22.61 17.74 -12.11
CA ASN A 287 -23.33 18.77 -12.86
C ASN A 287 -22.91 18.90 -14.34
N GLU A 288 -21.81 18.25 -14.72
CA GLU A 288 -21.46 17.96 -16.10
C GLU A 288 -20.43 16.81 -16.13
N MET A 289 -20.40 16.03 -17.21
CA MET A 289 -19.33 15.06 -17.45
C MET A 289 -19.07 14.95 -18.94
N THR A 290 -17.81 14.97 -19.37
CA THR A 290 -17.44 14.79 -20.79
C THR A 290 -16.47 13.62 -20.99
N VAL A 291 -16.64 12.92 -22.12
CA VAL A 291 -15.85 11.72 -22.47
C VAL A 291 -15.10 11.91 -23.80
N PRO A 292 -14.01 12.72 -23.84
CA PRO A 292 -13.23 12.95 -25.05
C PRO A 292 -12.31 11.76 -25.41
N TYR A 293 -12.46 11.23 -26.63
CA TYR A 293 -11.60 10.17 -27.19
C TYR A 293 -10.37 10.73 -27.91
N GLY A 294 -9.25 10.01 -27.80
CA GLY A 294 -7.93 10.39 -28.29
C GLY A 294 -7.51 9.79 -29.64
N ASP A 295 -8.36 8.98 -30.29
CA ASP A 295 -8.11 8.52 -31.66
C ASP A 295 -8.22 9.71 -32.64
N PRO A 296 -7.14 10.09 -33.36
CA PRO A 296 -7.14 11.26 -34.22
C PRO A 296 -7.83 11.02 -35.58
N ARG A 297 -8.25 9.79 -35.89
CA ARG A 297 -8.79 9.39 -37.19
C ARG A 297 -10.29 9.72 -37.27
N ALA A 298 -10.76 10.02 -38.47
CA ALA A 298 -12.18 10.26 -38.71
C ALA A 298 -12.97 8.93 -38.73
N PRO A 299 -14.20 8.89 -38.20
CA PRO A 299 -14.95 9.94 -37.51
C PRO A 299 -14.66 10.04 -36.00
N TYR A 300 -13.79 9.18 -35.45
CA TYR A 300 -13.59 9.00 -34.00
C TYR A 300 -13.16 10.28 -33.27
N HIS A 301 -12.45 11.20 -33.94
CA HIS A 301 -12.07 12.50 -33.38
C HIS A 301 -13.27 13.34 -32.90
N ARG A 302 -14.50 13.05 -33.39
CA ARG A 302 -15.75 13.67 -32.92
C ARG A 302 -16.32 13.03 -31.64
N LYS A 303 -15.88 11.83 -31.24
CA LYS A 303 -16.36 11.14 -30.03
C LYS A 303 -15.95 11.94 -28.78
N GLN A 304 -16.86 12.77 -28.35
CA GLN A 304 -16.81 13.59 -27.15
C GLN A 304 -18.25 13.94 -26.80
N ALA A 305 -18.87 13.02 -26.07
CA ALA A 305 -20.17 13.26 -25.45
C ALA A 305 -20.00 14.13 -24.20
N PHE A 306 -21.08 14.81 -23.84
CA PHE A 306 -21.29 15.44 -22.55
C PHE A 306 -22.47 14.72 -21.90
N ASP A 307 -22.28 13.54 -21.32
CA ASP A 307 -23.37 12.58 -21.08
C ASP A 307 -24.53 13.18 -20.24
N ILE A 308 -24.22 14.11 -19.34
CA ILE A 308 -25.19 14.92 -18.59
C ILE A 308 -25.90 15.94 -19.51
N GLY A 309 -25.17 16.78 -20.26
CA GLY A 309 -25.78 17.81 -21.11
C GLY A 309 -26.40 17.34 -22.45
N ASP A 310 -25.86 16.28 -23.04
CA ASP A 310 -26.23 15.76 -24.36
C ASP A 310 -27.40 14.76 -24.28
N VAL A 311 -27.60 14.08 -23.13
CA VAL A 311 -28.66 13.08 -22.93
C VAL A 311 -29.34 13.25 -21.56
N GLY A 312 -28.57 13.24 -20.47
CA GLY A 312 -29.04 13.44 -19.10
C GLY A 312 -29.08 12.16 -18.26
N PHE A 313 -28.36 12.16 -17.14
CA PHE A 313 -28.29 11.05 -16.19
C PHE A 313 -29.63 10.67 -15.56
N GLY A 314 -30.58 11.61 -15.48
CA GLY A 314 -31.95 11.29 -15.05
C GLY A 314 -32.80 10.61 -16.13
N VAL A 315 -32.47 10.80 -17.41
CA VAL A 315 -33.07 10.07 -18.54
C VAL A 315 -32.47 8.66 -18.64
N THR A 316 -31.17 8.53 -18.36
CA THR A 316 -30.42 7.26 -18.43
C THR A 316 -30.29 6.53 -17.09
N ALA A 317 -31.06 6.90 -16.06
CA ALA A 317 -31.00 6.26 -14.75
C ALA A 317 -31.60 4.84 -14.77
N ASN A 318 -30.85 3.88 -14.25
CA ASN A 318 -31.22 2.46 -14.26
C ASN A 318 -32.28 2.16 -13.18
N GLN A 319 -33.19 1.22 -13.47
CA GLN A 319 -34.26 0.85 -12.56
C GLN A 319 -33.78 -0.22 -11.58
N LEU A 320 -33.22 0.21 -10.45
CA LEU A 320 -32.46 -0.63 -9.52
C LEU A 320 -33.32 -1.72 -8.82
N SER A 321 -32.67 -2.81 -8.45
CA SER A 321 -33.30 -4.03 -7.95
C SER A 321 -32.72 -4.52 -6.61
N LEU A 322 -33.56 -5.14 -5.78
CA LEU A 322 -33.19 -5.64 -4.46
C LEU A 322 -32.22 -6.83 -4.57
N GLY A 323 -31.05 -6.71 -3.93
CA GLY A 323 -30.08 -7.81 -3.82
C GLY A 323 -29.10 -7.93 -4.98
N CYS A 324 -29.27 -7.15 -6.05
CA CYS A 324 -28.30 -7.03 -7.14
C CYS A 324 -27.52 -5.71 -7.02
N ASP A 325 -28.20 -4.57 -7.21
CA ASP A 325 -27.56 -3.25 -7.34
C ASP A 325 -27.23 -2.59 -5.99
N CYS A 326 -28.09 -2.84 -4.99
CA CYS A 326 -27.94 -2.35 -3.63
C CYS A 326 -28.26 -3.48 -2.62
N LEU A 327 -27.36 -3.70 -1.65
CA LEU A 327 -27.40 -4.85 -0.73
C LEU A 327 -27.63 -4.41 0.72
N GLY A 328 -28.64 -5.00 1.38
CA GLY A 328 -29.01 -4.70 2.76
C GLY A 328 -30.47 -4.24 2.89
N HIS A 329 -30.74 -3.29 3.79
CA HIS A 329 -32.07 -2.69 3.96
C HIS A 329 -32.19 -1.42 3.09
N ILE A 330 -32.90 -1.51 1.97
CA ILE A 330 -32.90 -0.47 0.93
C ILE A 330 -34.23 0.30 0.88
N LYS A 331 -34.16 1.63 0.83
CA LYS A 331 -35.27 2.54 0.48
C LYS A 331 -34.99 3.15 -0.90
N TYR A 332 -35.84 2.87 -1.87
CA TYR A 332 -35.75 3.43 -3.21
C TYR A 332 -36.55 4.73 -3.39
N PHE A 333 -36.13 5.56 -4.34
CA PHE A 333 -36.91 6.69 -4.86
C PHE A 333 -37.18 6.49 -6.37
N ASP A 334 -38.38 6.88 -6.80
CA ASP A 334 -38.80 6.83 -8.20
C ASP A 334 -38.56 8.17 -8.89
N GLY A 335 -38.23 8.13 -10.18
CA GLY A 335 -38.12 9.28 -11.06
C GLY A 335 -39.25 9.34 -12.09
N TYR A 336 -39.44 10.50 -12.70
CA TYR A 336 -40.35 10.68 -13.83
C TYR A 336 -39.67 11.46 -14.94
N ARG A 337 -39.86 11.00 -16.19
CA ARG A 337 -39.55 11.78 -17.40
C ARG A 337 -40.80 11.97 -18.25
N ILE A 338 -40.66 12.69 -19.35
CA ILE A 338 -41.66 12.76 -20.42
C ILE A 338 -41.28 11.78 -21.54
N ASP A 339 -42.27 11.27 -22.29
CA ASP A 339 -42.05 10.72 -23.64
C ASP A 339 -42.15 11.82 -24.71
N SER A 340 -41.81 11.48 -25.95
CA SER A 340 -41.88 12.38 -27.11
C SER A 340 -43.25 13.02 -27.37
N LYS A 341 -44.33 12.45 -26.80
CA LYS A 341 -45.75 12.78 -27.03
C LYS A 341 -46.40 13.50 -25.84
N GLY A 342 -45.70 13.65 -24.72
CA GLY A 342 -46.22 14.32 -23.51
C GLY A 342 -46.79 13.37 -22.44
N ASN A 343 -46.53 12.07 -22.53
CA ASN A 343 -46.92 11.12 -21.49
C ASN A 343 -45.85 11.06 -20.39
N PRO A 344 -46.23 11.08 -19.10
CA PRO A 344 -45.31 10.80 -18.00
C PRO A 344 -44.84 9.34 -18.02
N VAL A 345 -43.52 9.13 -18.09
CA VAL A 345 -42.87 7.82 -17.97
C VAL A 345 -42.33 7.68 -16.55
N LEU A 346 -42.73 6.60 -15.87
CA LEU A 346 -42.19 6.23 -14.55
C LEU A 346 -40.85 5.50 -14.72
N LEU A 347 -39.82 6.00 -14.04
CA LEU A 347 -38.54 5.33 -13.87
C LEU A 347 -38.48 4.82 -12.43
N LYS A 348 -38.73 3.53 -12.21
CA LYS A 348 -38.77 2.97 -10.85
C LYS A 348 -37.39 2.89 -10.24
N ASN A 349 -37.29 3.07 -8.94
CA ASN A 349 -36.09 2.76 -8.14
C ASN A 349 -34.77 3.42 -8.59
N VAL A 350 -34.81 4.55 -9.31
CA VAL A 350 -33.63 5.22 -9.88
C VAL A 350 -32.57 5.66 -8.87
N LEU A 351 -32.97 5.92 -7.62
CA LEU A 351 -32.06 6.16 -6.50
C LEU A 351 -32.29 5.10 -5.41
N CYS A 352 -31.21 4.56 -4.84
CA CYS A 352 -31.28 3.70 -3.66
C CYS A 352 -30.62 4.37 -2.44
N LEU A 353 -31.27 4.32 -1.29
CA LEU A 353 -30.80 4.81 0.01
C LEU A 353 -30.69 3.64 0.98
N HIS A 354 -29.51 3.42 1.53
CA HIS A 354 -29.27 2.38 2.53
C HIS A 354 -28.15 2.77 3.50
N GLU A 355 -27.95 1.96 4.53
CA GLU A 355 -26.74 2.06 5.37
C GLU A 355 -25.72 0.99 4.99
N GLN A 356 -24.44 1.29 5.23
CA GLN A 356 -23.35 0.31 5.17
C GLN A 356 -22.41 0.45 6.38
N ASP A 357 -21.61 -0.59 6.63
CA ASP A 357 -20.52 -0.54 7.59
C ASP A 357 -19.19 -0.40 6.84
N ASN A 358 -18.39 0.61 7.24
CA ASN A 358 -17.08 0.91 6.66
C ASN A 358 -15.97 0.80 7.73
N GLY A 359 -15.99 -0.31 8.49
CA GLY A 359 -14.92 -0.65 9.42
C GLY A 359 -14.94 0.16 10.72
N ILE A 360 -13.80 0.74 11.10
CA ILE A 360 -13.62 1.51 12.34
C ILE A 360 -13.68 3.01 12.05
N GLN A 361 -14.52 3.73 12.78
CA GLN A 361 -14.61 5.19 12.74
C GLN A 361 -13.53 5.82 13.63
N HIS A 362 -13.48 5.40 14.89
CA HIS A 362 -12.43 5.80 15.82
C HIS A 362 -12.14 4.69 16.85
N LYS A 363 -10.89 4.63 17.33
CA LYS A 363 -10.44 3.72 18.38
C LYS A 363 -9.30 4.35 19.17
N HIS A 364 -9.27 4.13 20.48
CA HIS A 364 -8.10 4.42 21.31
C HIS A 364 -7.96 3.36 22.41
N THR A 365 -6.72 2.93 22.67
CA THR A 365 -6.37 2.02 23.78
C THR A 365 -5.34 2.71 24.66
N ASN A 366 -5.65 2.90 25.93
CA ASN A 366 -4.69 3.45 26.90
C ASN A 366 -3.75 2.34 27.39
N TYR A 367 -2.52 2.32 26.89
CA TYR A 367 -1.53 1.28 27.21
C TYR A 367 -1.26 1.11 28.72
N ARG A 368 -1.54 2.11 29.56
CA ARG A 368 -1.33 2.06 31.01
C ARG A 368 -2.39 1.21 31.74
N SER A 369 -3.60 1.13 31.20
CA SER A 369 -4.72 0.37 31.79
C SER A 369 -5.26 -0.73 30.88
N GLN A 370 -4.76 -0.84 29.65
CA GLN A 370 -5.26 -1.69 28.56
C GLN A 370 -6.73 -1.43 28.15
N ALA A 371 -7.40 -0.45 28.78
CA ALA A 371 -8.77 -0.08 28.47
C ALA A 371 -8.85 0.53 27.06
N ALA A 372 -9.85 0.11 26.28
CA ALA A 372 -10.06 0.55 24.91
C ALA A 372 -11.49 1.05 24.68
N THR A 373 -11.61 2.15 23.93
CA THR A 373 -12.86 2.58 23.29
C THR A 373 -12.75 2.38 21.78
N VAL A 374 -13.87 2.01 21.14
CA VAL A 374 -13.97 1.76 19.70
C VAL A 374 -15.38 2.01 19.20
N VAL A 375 -15.50 2.65 18.04
CA VAL A 375 -16.75 2.91 17.32
C VAL A 375 -16.58 2.48 15.87
N ARG A 376 -17.53 1.71 15.33
CA ARG A 376 -17.59 1.33 13.91
C ARG A 376 -18.12 2.47 13.05
N ASN A 377 -17.71 2.51 11.79
CA ASN A 377 -18.12 3.55 10.85
C ASN A 377 -19.43 3.17 10.14
N ARG A 378 -20.57 3.54 10.71
CA ARG A 378 -21.86 3.44 10.02
C ARG A 378 -21.98 4.61 9.04
N GLN A 379 -22.14 4.29 7.77
CA GLN A 379 -22.35 5.27 6.69
C GLN A 379 -23.76 5.16 6.12
N LEU A 380 -24.30 6.27 5.64
CA LEU A 380 -25.51 6.33 4.83
C LEU A 380 -25.12 6.57 3.37
N VAL A 381 -25.59 5.72 2.47
CA VAL A 381 -25.30 5.77 1.03
C VAL A 381 -26.58 6.14 0.28
N LEU A 382 -26.54 7.21 -0.51
CA LEU A 382 -27.52 7.49 -1.56
C LEU A 382 -26.84 7.30 -2.92
N GLN A 383 -27.26 6.28 -3.67
CA GLN A 383 -26.62 5.83 -4.91
C GLN A 383 -27.57 5.91 -6.11
N MET A 384 -27.01 6.27 -7.26
CA MET A 384 -27.63 6.21 -8.60
C MET A 384 -26.72 5.42 -9.54
N ILE A 385 -27.30 4.70 -10.51
CA ILE A 385 -26.56 4.07 -11.62
C ILE A 385 -27.15 4.56 -12.94
N CYS A 386 -26.30 4.89 -13.91
CA CYS A 386 -26.71 5.37 -15.23
C CYS A 386 -25.99 4.59 -16.34
N THR A 387 -26.75 3.99 -17.27
CA THR A 387 -26.21 3.37 -18.50
C THR A 387 -26.26 4.37 -19.67
N VAL A 388 -25.10 4.78 -20.18
CA VAL A 388 -24.98 5.69 -21.33
C VAL A 388 -24.37 4.93 -22.50
N ALA A 389 -25.25 4.37 -23.33
CA ALA A 389 -24.91 3.40 -24.37
C ALA A 389 -24.05 2.25 -23.82
N ASN A 390 -22.73 2.26 -24.08
CA ASN A 390 -21.81 1.22 -23.67
C ASN A 390 -21.32 1.32 -22.20
N TYR A 391 -21.42 2.47 -21.52
CA TYR A 391 -20.86 2.67 -20.18
C TYR A 391 -21.90 2.69 -19.05
N GLU A 392 -21.58 2.05 -17.92
CA GLU A 392 -22.25 2.25 -16.63
C GLU A 392 -21.45 3.20 -15.72
N TYR A 393 -22.12 4.20 -15.18
CA TYR A 393 -21.59 5.06 -14.13
C TYR A 393 -22.40 4.94 -12.85
N ILE A 394 -21.72 4.65 -11.73
CA ILE A 394 -22.32 4.63 -10.40
C ILE A 394 -21.86 5.89 -9.64
N PHE A 395 -22.82 6.66 -9.14
CA PHE A 395 -22.59 7.83 -8.31
C PHE A 395 -23.17 7.58 -6.92
N ALA A 396 -22.35 7.67 -5.88
CA ALA A 396 -22.76 7.45 -4.50
C ALA A 396 -22.36 8.64 -3.61
N TRP A 397 -23.35 9.36 -3.08
CA TRP A 397 -23.15 10.31 -1.98
C TRP A 397 -23.20 9.54 -0.65
N ILE A 398 -22.10 9.57 0.09
CA ILE A 398 -21.90 8.78 1.30
C ILE A 398 -21.68 9.74 2.47
N PHE A 399 -22.55 9.66 3.47
CA PHE A 399 -22.49 10.47 4.69
C PHE A 399 -21.97 9.62 5.85
N ASP A 400 -21.13 10.19 6.72
CA ASP A 400 -20.70 9.54 7.96
C ASP A 400 -21.14 10.27 9.24
N GLN A 401 -21.06 9.57 10.36
CA GLN A 401 -21.47 10.11 11.67
C GLN A 401 -20.52 11.21 12.19
N ALA A 402 -19.31 11.32 11.64
CA ALA A 402 -18.31 12.34 11.98
C ALA A 402 -18.49 13.66 11.19
N GLY A 403 -19.54 13.75 10.37
CA GLY A 403 -19.90 14.95 9.62
C GLY A 403 -19.21 15.09 8.26
N ASN A 404 -18.54 14.04 7.77
CA ASN A 404 -17.98 14.01 6.42
C ASN A 404 -19.05 13.62 5.38
N ILE A 405 -18.91 14.16 4.16
CA ILE A 405 -19.60 13.69 2.95
C ILE A 405 -18.53 13.25 1.94
N GLU A 406 -18.68 12.08 1.37
CA GLU A 406 -17.89 11.56 0.26
C GLU A 406 -18.77 11.48 -0.99
N LEU A 407 -18.23 11.84 -2.15
CA LEU A 407 -18.77 11.39 -3.44
C LEU A 407 -17.84 10.32 -3.96
N GLU A 408 -18.34 9.10 -4.06
CA GLU A 408 -17.68 8.01 -4.76
C GLU A 408 -18.28 7.89 -6.17
N VAL A 409 -17.39 7.78 -7.17
CA VAL A 409 -17.75 7.53 -8.56
C VAL A 409 -17.08 6.24 -9.02
N ARG A 410 -17.86 5.39 -9.68
CA ARG A 410 -17.40 4.13 -10.26
C ARG A 410 -17.73 4.12 -11.75
N ALA A 411 -16.73 3.87 -12.61
CA ALA A 411 -16.95 3.58 -14.03
C ALA A 411 -16.86 2.07 -14.25
N THR A 412 -17.80 1.50 -15.01
CA THR A 412 -17.85 0.07 -15.36
C THR A 412 -18.66 -0.09 -16.67
N GLY A 413 -19.01 -1.30 -17.08
CA GLY A 413 -19.69 -1.55 -18.36
C GLY A 413 -18.74 -1.93 -19.48
N ILE A 414 -19.10 -1.68 -20.74
CA ILE A 414 -18.34 -2.14 -21.92
C ILE A 414 -17.58 -0.97 -22.55
N LEU A 415 -16.40 -1.24 -23.11
CA LEU A 415 -15.61 -0.24 -23.84
C LEU A 415 -16.33 0.16 -25.14
N SER A 416 -16.28 1.44 -25.53
CA SER A 416 -16.69 1.87 -26.87
C SER A 416 -15.60 1.49 -27.86
N THR A 417 -15.88 0.55 -28.77
CA THR A 417 -14.85 -0.09 -29.62
C THR A 417 -14.81 0.42 -31.06
N MET A 418 -13.68 0.16 -31.72
CA MET A 418 -13.39 0.48 -33.10
C MET A 418 -12.85 -0.77 -33.82
N PRO A 419 -13.10 -0.93 -35.13
CA PRO A 419 -12.51 -2.00 -35.92
C PRO A 419 -11.01 -1.78 -36.11
N ILE A 420 -10.22 -2.85 -36.09
CA ILE A 420 -8.80 -2.82 -36.44
C ILE A 420 -8.40 -4.03 -37.30
N ASP A 421 -7.45 -3.84 -38.23
CA ASP A 421 -6.91 -4.93 -39.05
C ASP A 421 -6.06 -5.89 -38.20
N GLU A 422 -6.06 -7.17 -38.60
CA GLU A 422 -5.24 -8.22 -38.01
C GLU A 422 -3.74 -7.87 -38.02
N GLY A 423 -3.09 -7.93 -36.85
CA GLY A 423 -1.66 -7.62 -36.68
C GLY A 423 -1.32 -6.12 -36.62
N VAL A 424 -2.29 -5.21 -36.78
CA VAL A 424 -2.08 -3.76 -36.62
C VAL A 424 -2.19 -3.37 -35.14
N SER A 425 -1.39 -2.39 -34.72
CA SER A 425 -1.49 -1.72 -33.41
C SER A 425 -1.33 -0.21 -33.59
N VAL A 426 -1.80 0.56 -32.60
CA VAL A 426 -1.83 2.03 -32.64
C VAL A 426 -1.39 2.64 -31.31
N PRO A 427 -0.78 3.85 -31.29
CA PRO A 427 -0.33 4.50 -30.06
C PRO A 427 -1.43 5.30 -29.33
N PHE A 428 -2.69 5.16 -29.73
CA PHE A 428 -3.85 5.92 -29.23
C PHE A 428 -5.03 5.00 -28.85
N GLY A 429 -4.78 3.71 -28.67
CA GLY A 429 -5.78 2.70 -28.32
C GLY A 429 -5.18 1.32 -28.11
N THR A 430 -5.90 0.43 -27.44
CA THR A 430 -5.46 -0.93 -27.12
C THR A 430 -6.30 -1.96 -27.88
N ASN A 431 -5.66 -2.97 -28.46
CA ASN A 431 -6.36 -4.11 -29.02
C ASN A 431 -6.85 -5.00 -27.87
N VAL A 432 -8.18 -5.09 -27.68
CA VAL A 432 -8.80 -5.82 -26.55
C VAL A 432 -9.35 -7.18 -26.96
N ALA A 433 -9.62 -7.39 -28.25
CA ALA A 433 -9.97 -8.68 -28.83
C ALA A 433 -9.52 -8.75 -30.32
N PRO A 434 -9.50 -9.93 -30.96
CA PRO A 434 -9.13 -10.03 -32.38
C PRO A 434 -10.06 -9.18 -33.27
N GLY A 435 -9.48 -8.19 -33.96
CA GLY A 435 -10.24 -7.23 -34.78
C GLY A 435 -10.87 -6.05 -34.02
N VAL A 436 -10.68 -5.97 -32.70
CA VAL A 436 -11.33 -4.99 -31.81
C VAL A 436 -10.29 -4.14 -31.08
N MET A 437 -10.36 -2.83 -31.27
CA MET A 437 -9.53 -1.84 -30.58
C MET A 437 -10.41 -0.91 -29.74
N ALA A 438 -9.98 -0.60 -28.51
CA ALA A 438 -10.60 0.41 -27.65
C ALA A 438 -9.67 1.63 -27.54
N ALA A 439 -10.12 2.77 -28.07
CA ALA A 439 -9.32 3.99 -28.12
C ALA A 439 -9.14 4.62 -26.73
N TYR A 440 -7.99 5.26 -26.50
CA TYR A 440 -7.73 6.00 -25.26
C TYR A 440 -8.70 7.17 -25.11
N HIS A 441 -9.14 7.44 -23.88
CA HIS A 441 -10.11 8.50 -23.60
C HIS A 441 -9.98 9.00 -22.15
N GLN A 442 -10.71 10.04 -21.80
CA GLN A 442 -10.85 10.51 -20.41
C GLN A 442 -12.33 10.51 -20.03
N HIS A 443 -12.65 10.27 -18.76
CA HIS A 443 -13.96 10.62 -18.20
C HIS A 443 -13.73 11.80 -17.25
N ILE A 444 -14.17 13.01 -17.65
CA ILE A 444 -13.88 14.24 -16.90
C ILE A 444 -15.18 14.77 -16.30
N PHE A 445 -15.25 14.74 -14.97
CA PHE A 445 -16.42 15.09 -14.16
C PHE A 445 -16.34 16.53 -13.66
N SER A 446 -17.49 17.16 -13.47
CA SER A 446 -17.67 18.39 -12.70
C SER A 446 -18.69 18.17 -11.60
N ILE A 447 -18.38 18.66 -10.40
CA ILE A 447 -19.35 18.79 -9.30
C ILE A 447 -19.64 20.25 -8.97
N ARG A 448 -20.91 20.55 -8.74
CA ARG A 448 -21.40 21.85 -8.28
C ARG A 448 -21.62 21.79 -6.77
N ILE A 449 -20.80 22.51 -6.02
CA ILE A 449 -20.90 22.64 -4.56
C ILE A 449 -21.43 24.04 -4.25
N ASP A 450 -22.68 24.09 -3.80
CA ASP A 450 -23.36 25.32 -3.39
C ASP A 450 -23.42 25.36 -1.85
N PRO A 451 -22.46 26.01 -1.19
CA PRO A 451 -22.32 25.99 0.26
C PRO A 451 -23.36 26.84 1.00
N ALA A 452 -23.53 26.49 2.27
CA ALA A 452 -24.29 27.25 3.25
C ALA A 452 -23.65 27.09 4.63
N ILE A 453 -22.31 27.11 4.72
CA ILE A 453 -21.55 26.79 5.94
C ILE A 453 -21.96 27.72 7.08
N ASP A 454 -22.76 27.22 8.03
CA ASP A 454 -23.42 28.02 9.09
C ASP A 454 -24.18 29.28 8.57
N GLY A 455 -24.59 29.28 7.30
CA GLY A 455 -25.21 30.42 6.62
C GLY A 455 -24.65 30.66 5.21
N TYR A 456 -25.33 31.50 4.44
CA TYR A 456 -25.11 31.65 3.00
C TYR A 456 -24.03 32.68 2.60
N ASN A 457 -23.47 33.42 3.56
CA ASN A 457 -22.31 34.29 3.32
C ASN A 457 -21.04 33.50 3.62
N ASN A 458 -20.36 33.03 2.57
CA ASN A 458 -19.18 32.18 2.69
C ASN A 458 -18.02 32.74 1.85
N THR A 459 -16.83 32.23 2.12
CA THR A 459 -15.58 32.60 1.45
C THR A 459 -14.82 31.33 1.08
N VAL A 460 -14.35 31.24 -0.16
CA VAL A 460 -13.42 30.17 -0.56
C VAL A 460 -11.98 30.61 -0.28
N ILE A 461 -11.21 29.73 0.33
CA ILE A 461 -9.77 29.90 0.54
C ILE A 461 -9.02 28.67 0.03
N TYR A 462 -7.71 28.80 -0.18
CA TYR A 462 -6.83 27.65 -0.14
C TYR A 462 -5.69 27.86 0.86
N GLN A 463 -5.17 26.75 1.37
CA GLN A 463 -4.06 26.72 2.33
C GLN A 463 -2.96 25.80 1.82
N ASP A 464 -1.75 26.34 1.77
CA ASP A 464 -0.51 25.69 1.35
C ASP A 464 0.34 25.42 2.59
N SER A 465 0.80 24.17 2.75
CA SER A 465 1.66 23.75 3.86
C SER A 465 3.12 23.86 3.41
N VAL A 466 3.88 24.77 4.00
CA VAL A 466 5.23 25.11 3.55
C VAL A 466 6.21 25.19 4.72
N SER A 467 7.46 24.81 4.49
CA SER A 467 8.53 24.96 5.49
C SER A 467 8.67 26.42 5.93
N MET A 468 9.03 26.60 7.20
CA MET A 468 9.58 27.86 7.69
C MET A 468 10.97 28.06 7.07
N PRO A 469 11.47 29.31 6.99
CA PRO A 469 12.89 29.55 6.73
C PRO A 469 13.75 28.78 7.75
N ASP A 470 14.94 28.36 7.35
CA ASP A 470 15.97 27.96 8.29
C ASP A 470 16.48 29.22 9.01
N ASP A 471 16.36 29.25 10.34
CA ASP A 471 16.57 30.45 11.15
C ASP A 471 16.99 30.06 12.59
N PRO A 472 18.19 30.46 13.07
CA PRO A 472 18.73 30.03 14.37
C PRO A 472 17.92 30.42 15.63
N VAL A 473 16.84 31.17 15.51
CA VAL A 473 16.02 31.63 16.65
C VAL A 473 14.58 31.10 16.58
N THR A 474 13.98 31.10 15.38
CA THR A 474 12.57 30.75 15.15
C THR A 474 12.38 29.38 14.52
N ASN A 475 13.43 28.80 13.93
CA ASN A 475 13.44 27.42 13.41
C ASN A 475 14.82 26.74 13.62
N PRO A 476 15.39 26.71 14.84
CA PRO A 476 16.79 26.33 15.10
C PRO A 476 17.17 24.87 14.77
N TYR A 477 16.21 24.06 14.32
CA TYR A 477 16.40 22.65 13.96
C TYR A 477 15.83 22.32 12.57
N GLY A 478 15.47 23.33 11.75
CA GLY A 478 14.95 23.16 10.39
C GLY A 478 13.53 22.55 10.24
N VAL A 479 12.99 21.90 11.28
CA VAL A 479 11.73 21.12 11.26
C VAL A 479 10.43 21.95 11.17
N GLY A 480 10.49 23.26 11.32
CA GLY A 480 9.32 24.14 11.35
C GLY A 480 8.60 24.25 10.01
N TYR A 481 7.26 24.23 10.03
CA TYR A 481 6.41 24.50 8.87
C TYR A 481 5.14 25.27 9.25
N VAL A 482 4.54 25.98 8.29
CA VAL A 482 3.39 26.87 8.48
C VAL A 482 2.36 26.75 7.35
N GLN A 483 1.11 27.12 7.64
CA GLN A 483 0.03 27.19 6.64
C GLN A 483 -0.05 28.60 6.03
N LYS A 484 0.42 28.79 4.80
CA LYS A 484 0.15 30.01 4.02
C LYS A 484 -1.28 29.95 3.50
N THR A 485 -2.09 30.95 3.81
CA THR A 485 -3.51 31.01 3.41
C THR A 485 -3.72 32.08 2.35
N LYS A 486 -4.35 31.74 1.23
CA LYS A 486 -4.84 32.70 0.24
C LYS A 486 -6.37 32.74 0.27
N VAL A 487 -6.94 33.94 0.38
CA VAL A 487 -8.37 34.15 0.21
C VAL A 487 -8.69 34.37 -1.26
N ILE A 488 -9.69 33.67 -1.78
CA ILE A 488 -10.23 33.92 -3.12
C ILE A 488 -11.26 35.03 -2.97
N LYS A 489 -10.89 36.25 -3.38
CA LYS A 489 -11.75 37.44 -3.28
C LYS A 489 -12.61 37.67 -4.52
N ARG A 490 -12.13 37.24 -5.70
CA ARG A 490 -12.81 37.37 -7.00
C ARG A 490 -12.99 36.02 -7.66
N SER A 491 -14.06 35.90 -8.45
CA SER A 491 -14.36 34.68 -9.22
C SER A 491 -13.15 34.33 -10.07
N THR A 492 -12.67 33.09 -9.95
CA THR A 492 -11.38 32.66 -10.50
C THR A 492 -11.36 31.16 -10.70
N ALA A 493 -10.48 30.68 -11.58
CA ALA A 493 -10.01 29.30 -11.55
C ALA A 493 -8.75 29.19 -10.68
N ALA A 494 -8.47 27.99 -10.15
CA ALA A 494 -7.30 27.73 -9.32
C ALA A 494 -6.80 26.29 -9.49
N ASP A 495 -5.49 26.11 -9.30
CA ASP A 495 -4.80 24.82 -9.44
C ASP A 495 -4.57 24.17 -8.07
N LEU A 496 -4.65 22.84 -8.05
CA LEU A 496 -4.12 22.02 -6.95
C LEU A 496 -2.58 22.11 -6.92
N SER A 497 -1.97 21.81 -5.78
CA SER A 497 -0.53 21.62 -5.66
C SER A 497 -0.25 20.44 -4.75
N VAL A 498 0.37 19.39 -5.29
CA VAL A 498 0.81 18.23 -4.51
C VAL A 498 2.03 18.59 -3.64
N PRO A 499 3.08 19.30 -4.14
CA PRO A 499 4.23 19.69 -3.31
C PRO A 499 3.87 20.58 -2.11
N ASP A 500 2.91 21.50 -2.27
CA ASP A 500 2.45 22.38 -1.17
C ASP A 500 1.34 21.73 -0.31
N ALA A 501 0.94 20.50 -0.61
CA ALA A 501 -0.25 19.83 -0.04
C ALA A 501 -1.50 20.75 0.01
N ARG A 502 -1.80 21.45 -1.09
CA ARG A 502 -2.81 22.52 -1.15
C ARG A 502 -4.22 22.00 -0.86
N VAL A 503 -4.84 22.51 0.20
CA VAL A 503 -6.23 22.20 0.58
C VAL A 503 -7.13 23.41 0.34
N PHE A 504 -8.22 23.21 -0.40
CA PHE A 504 -9.29 24.20 -0.56
C PHE A 504 -10.29 24.09 0.58
N LYS A 505 -10.77 25.24 1.09
CA LYS A 505 -11.78 25.30 2.16
C LYS A 505 -12.85 26.35 1.84
N ILE A 506 -14.09 26.04 2.19
CA ILE A 506 -15.21 26.97 2.23
C ILE A 506 -15.46 27.30 3.69
N ARG A 507 -15.41 28.58 4.06
CA ARG A 507 -15.55 29.05 5.45
C ARG A 507 -16.58 30.16 5.58
N ASN A 508 -17.08 30.36 6.79
CA ASN A 508 -17.95 31.49 7.14
C ASN A 508 -17.20 32.43 8.09
N ASP A 509 -16.70 33.55 7.55
CA ASP A 509 -15.89 34.54 8.28
C ASP A 509 -16.62 35.21 9.46
N ASN A 510 -17.95 35.11 9.49
CA ASN A 510 -18.79 35.73 10.54
C ASN A 510 -18.94 34.83 11.78
N ILE A 511 -18.56 33.55 11.69
CA ILE A 511 -18.74 32.55 12.77
C ILE A 511 -17.38 31.93 13.12
N ILE A 512 -16.85 32.28 14.29
CA ILE A 512 -15.54 31.81 14.78
C ILE A 512 -15.72 30.60 15.69
N ASN A 513 -14.96 29.53 15.42
CA ASN A 513 -14.87 28.35 16.27
C ASN A 513 -14.10 28.69 17.57
N PRO A 514 -14.70 28.53 18.77
CA PRO A 514 -14.09 29.01 20.01
C PRO A 514 -12.85 28.19 20.44
N THR A 515 -12.74 26.92 20.03
CA THR A 515 -11.59 26.06 20.35
C THR A 515 -10.33 26.44 19.57
N SER A 516 -10.48 26.86 18.31
CA SER A 516 -9.37 27.08 17.38
C SER A 516 -9.11 28.55 17.04
N GLY A 517 -10.03 29.46 17.39
CA GLY A 517 -9.93 30.89 17.06
C GLY A 517 -10.04 31.20 15.57
N LYS A 518 -10.46 30.24 14.74
CA LYS A 518 -10.57 30.36 13.28
C LYS A 518 -12.04 30.34 12.81
N PRO A 519 -12.37 30.93 11.65
CA PRO A 519 -13.69 30.77 11.03
C PRO A 519 -14.07 29.29 10.85
N VAL A 520 -15.35 28.95 11.08
CA VAL A 520 -15.87 27.59 10.82
C VAL A 520 -15.80 27.27 9.32
N ALA A 521 -15.35 26.06 8.98
CA ALA A 521 -15.15 25.67 7.58
C ALA A 521 -15.45 24.19 7.30
N TYR A 522 -15.71 23.90 6.02
CA TYR A 522 -15.52 22.58 5.42
C TYR A 522 -14.37 22.65 4.42
N LYS A 523 -13.56 21.59 4.36
CA LYS A 523 -12.50 21.42 3.36
C LYS A 523 -12.91 20.44 2.27
N LEU A 524 -12.46 20.72 1.06
CA LEU A 524 -12.47 19.79 -0.06
C LEU A 524 -11.15 19.02 -0.06
N HIS A 525 -11.23 17.71 0.17
CA HIS A 525 -10.22 16.76 -0.28
C HIS A 525 -10.51 16.50 -1.76
N ALA A 526 -9.86 17.29 -2.61
CA ALA A 526 -9.91 17.17 -4.06
C ALA A 526 -9.07 15.99 -4.54
N LEU A 527 -9.39 15.44 -5.72
CA LEU A 527 -8.57 14.44 -6.39
C LEU A 527 -7.55 15.14 -7.32
N PRO A 528 -6.22 14.93 -7.14
CA PRO A 528 -5.23 15.32 -8.14
C PRO A 528 -5.31 14.36 -9.34
N SER A 529 -5.86 14.83 -10.45
CA SER A 529 -6.06 14.05 -11.68
C SER A 529 -5.54 14.77 -12.92
N GLN A 530 -5.10 14.03 -13.94
CA GLN A 530 -4.77 14.60 -15.24
C GLN A 530 -6.04 15.12 -15.95
N LEU A 531 -6.08 16.42 -16.21
CA LEU A 531 -7.20 17.11 -16.85
C LEU A 531 -7.14 17.01 -18.40
N MET A 532 -7.97 17.78 -19.11
CA MET A 532 -8.16 17.70 -20.56
C MET A 532 -6.83 17.64 -21.37
N LEU A 533 -6.58 16.49 -21.98
CA LEU A 533 -5.40 16.23 -22.83
C LEU A 533 -5.48 16.88 -24.23
N MET A 534 -6.68 17.23 -24.69
CA MET A 534 -6.90 17.63 -26.09
C MET A 534 -6.27 18.99 -26.41
N HIS A 535 -5.54 19.09 -27.53
CA HIS A 535 -4.84 20.33 -27.91
C HIS A 535 -5.77 21.55 -27.89
N PRO A 536 -5.35 22.72 -27.37
CA PRO A 536 -6.21 23.92 -27.25
C PRO A 536 -6.86 24.51 -28.51
N ARG A 537 -6.62 23.94 -29.70
CA ARG A 537 -7.25 24.34 -30.97
C ARG A 537 -8.50 23.51 -31.29
N SER A 538 -8.62 22.33 -30.68
CA SER A 538 -9.71 21.37 -30.87
C SER A 538 -11.06 21.95 -30.43
N PHE A 539 -12.16 21.40 -30.96
CA PHE A 539 -13.48 21.64 -30.37
C PHE A 539 -13.57 21.03 -28.97
N ASN A 540 -12.80 19.98 -28.68
CA ASN A 540 -12.81 19.30 -27.38
C ASN A 540 -12.37 20.23 -26.24
N MET A 541 -11.27 20.97 -26.43
CA MET A 541 -10.90 22.04 -25.50
C MET A 541 -11.99 23.11 -25.41
N LYS A 542 -12.52 23.59 -26.56
CA LYS A 542 -13.45 24.72 -26.61
C LYS A 542 -14.80 24.41 -25.94
N ARG A 543 -15.32 23.20 -26.11
CA ARG A 543 -16.63 22.74 -25.57
C ARG A 543 -16.59 22.45 -24.08
N ALA A 544 -15.45 22.03 -23.54
CA ALA A 544 -15.30 21.66 -22.13
C ALA A 544 -14.26 22.55 -21.41
N GLN A 545 -14.47 23.88 -21.34
CA GLN A 545 -13.52 24.75 -20.64
C GLN A 545 -13.43 24.44 -19.14
N PHE A 546 -14.50 23.93 -18.50
CA PHE A 546 -14.44 23.41 -17.13
C PHE A 546 -13.34 22.34 -16.94
N ALA A 547 -13.12 21.50 -17.95
CA ALA A 547 -12.16 20.40 -17.96
C ALA A 547 -10.68 20.84 -17.98
N THR A 548 -10.39 22.15 -17.86
CA THR A 548 -9.04 22.71 -17.96
C THR A 548 -8.41 23.07 -16.62
N ARG A 549 -9.20 23.23 -15.56
CA ARG A 549 -8.74 23.62 -14.22
C ARG A 549 -9.46 22.78 -13.16
N PRO A 550 -8.78 22.35 -12.09
CA PRO A 550 -9.38 21.45 -11.12
C PRO A 550 -10.36 22.15 -10.17
N ILE A 551 -10.26 23.48 -10.02
CA ILE A 551 -11.13 24.29 -9.18
C ILE A 551 -11.58 25.55 -9.93
N TRP A 552 -12.87 25.86 -9.85
CA TRP A 552 -13.46 27.15 -10.23
C TRP A 552 -14.26 27.70 -9.06
N VAL A 553 -14.27 29.01 -8.88
CA VAL A 553 -15.09 29.72 -7.88
C VAL A 553 -15.86 30.82 -8.58
N THR A 554 -17.18 30.83 -8.44
CA THR A 554 -18.06 31.87 -8.98
C THR A 554 -18.92 32.47 -7.87
N LYS A 555 -19.45 33.68 -8.09
CA LYS A 555 -20.57 34.19 -7.28
C LYS A 555 -21.84 33.42 -7.63
N TYR A 556 -22.70 33.13 -6.65
CA TYR A 556 -23.99 32.47 -6.93
C TYR A 556 -24.89 33.35 -7.82
N ARG A 557 -25.56 32.70 -8.77
CA ARG A 557 -26.72 33.22 -9.53
C ARG A 557 -27.68 32.06 -9.78
N ASP A 558 -28.98 32.34 -9.83
CA ASP A 558 -29.99 31.39 -10.28
C ASP A 558 -29.71 30.97 -11.75
N ASP A 559 -30.16 29.78 -12.16
CA ASP A 559 -29.90 29.13 -13.46
C ASP A 559 -28.44 28.82 -13.85
N GLU A 560 -27.43 29.31 -13.11
CA GLU A 560 -26.02 28.91 -13.31
C GLU A 560 -25.76 27.54 -12.68
N LEU A 561 -26.11 26.47 -13.42
CA LEU A 561 -26.11 25.08 -12.97
C LEU A 561 -25.09 24.15 -13.67
N TYR A 562 -24.84 24.32 -14.98
CA TYR A 562 -24.14 23.32 -15.80
C TYR A 562 -22.77 23.78 -16.28
N ALA A 563 -21.71 23.01 -16.01
CA ALA A 563 -20.33 23.53 -16.10
C ALA A 563 -19.84 23.83 -17.53
N ALA A 564 -20.42 23.20 -18.55
CA ALA A 564 -20.18 23.50 -19.96
C ALA A 564 -21.22 24.47 -20.58
N GLY A 565 -22.28 24.82 -19.84
CA GLY A 565 -23.43 25.59 -20.32
C GLY A 565 -24.70 24.76 -20.53
N GLU A 566 -25.80 25.43 -20.88
CA GLU A 566 -27.12 24.78 -21.00
C GLU A 566 -27.20 23.80 -22.19
N PHE A 567 -26.58 24.11 -23.33
CA PHE A 567 -26.70 23.30 -24.55
C PHE A 567 -25.33 22.84 -25.04
N THR A 568 -24.96 21.61 -24.70
CA THR A 568 -23.69 20.98 -25.07
C THR A 568 -23.75 20.27 -26.41
N ASN A 569 -24.92 19.81 -26.86
CA ASN A 569 -25.05 18.95 -28.03
C ASN A 569 -24.68 19.73 -29.30
N GLN A 570 -23.69 19.20 -30.04
CA GLN A 570 -23.03 19.87 -31.17
C GLN A 570 -22.51 21.30 -30.88
N SER A 571 -22.22 21.64 -29.62
CA SER A 571 -21.80 22.99 -29.24
C SER A 571 -20.45 23.39 -29.89
N LYS A 572 -20.34 24.65 -30.31
CA LYS A 572 -19.12 25.18 -30.97
C LYS A 572 -18.06 25.65 -29.96
N GLY A 573 -18.49 25.79 -28.71
CA GLY A 573 -17.70 26.16 -27.53
C GLY A 573 -18.59 26.05 -26.28
N SER A 574 -18.01 26.27 -25.12
CA SER A 574 -18.69 26.28 -23.82
C SER A 574 -19.40 27.62 -23.54
N SER A 575 -20.38 27.56 -22.64
CA SER A 575 -21.04 28.74 -22.06
C SER A 575 -21.32 28.56 -20.57
N GLY A 576 -20.29 28.17 -19.82
CA GLY A 576 -20.37 27.75 -18.42
C GLY A 576 -19.38 28.47 -17.51
N VAL A 577 -18.70 27.72 -16.65
CA VAL A 577 -17.89 28.26 -15.54
C VAL A 577 -16.80 29.23 -15.98
N GLU A 578 -16.28 29.09 -17.20
CA GLU A 578 -15.28 29.98 -17.77
C GLU A 578 -15.83 31.40 -18.00
N GLN A 579 -17.06 31.52 -18.52
CA GLN A 579 -17.72 32.81 -18.72
C GLN A 579 -18.16 33.43 -17.39
N TRP A 580 -18.51 32.59 -16.41
CA TRP A 580 -18.94 33.02 -15.08
C TRP A 580 -17.75 33.51 -14.23
N VAL A 581 -16.60 32.87 -14.36
CA VAL A 581 -15.32 33.33 -13.77
C VAL A 581 -14.84 34.61 -14.44
N ALA A 582 -14.93 34.73 -15.77
CA ALA A 582 -14.48 35.90 -16.53
C ALA A 582 -15.24 37.21 -16.20
N ARG A 583 -16.28 37.17 -15.35
CA ARG A 583 -16.94 38.37 -14.81
C ARG A 583 -16.15 39.05 -13.69
N GLU A 584 -15.20 38.35 -13.08
CA GLU A 584 -14.47 38.80 -11.88
C GLU A 584 -15.41 39.28 -10.76
N ASP A 585 -16.59 38.65 -10.62
CA ASP A 585 -17.57 38.93 -9.57
C ASP A 585 -16.90 38.78 -8.18
N ASP A 586 -17.34 39.59 -7.23
CA ASP A 586 -16.89 39.55 -5.84
C ASP A 586 -17.40 38.31 -5.09
N VAL A 587 -16.50 37.55 -4.46
CA VAL A 587 -16.76 36.22 -3.84
C VAL A 587 -16.18 36.08 -2.42
N GLU A 588 -15.85 37.19 -1.76
CA GLU A 588 -15.50 37.20 -0.33
C GLU A 588 -16.76 37.44 0.52
N ASN A 589 -16.98 36.59 1.53
CA ASN A 589 -18.06 36.68 2.52
C ASN A 589 -19.47 36.91 1.93
N THR A 590 -19.84 36.11 0.92
CA THR A 590 -21.06 36.29 0.11
C THR A 590 -21.59 34.93 -0.37
N ASP A 591 -22.72 34.92 -1.08
CA ASP A 591 -23.20 33.70 -1.75
C ASP A 591 -22.29 33.34 -2.94
N VAL A 592 -21.71 32.13 -2.90
CA VAL A 592 -20.64 31.62 -3.78
C VAL A 592 -20.93 30.20 -4.22
N VAL A 593 -20.35 29.76 -5.32
CA VAL A 593 -20.37 28.35 -5.77
C VAL A 593 -18.95 27.89 -6.02
N LEU A 594 -18.59 26.73 -5.46
CA LEU A 594 -17.35 26.03 -5.73
C LEU A 594 -17.62 24.93 -6.76
N TRP A 595 -16.84 24.90 -7.82
CA TRP A 595 -16.88 23.85 -8.84
C TRP A 595 -15.57 23.08 -8.78
N HIS A 596 -15.63 21.75 -8.62
CA HIS A 596 -14.44 20.91 -8.66
C HIS A 596 -14.51 19.98 -9.87
N THR A 597 -13.42 19.98 -10.63
CA THR A 597 -13.22 19.12 -11.80
C THR A 597 -12.17 18.08 -11.48
N PHE A 598 -12.48 16.81 -11.77
CA PHE A 598 -11.58 15.68 -11.63
C PHE A 598 -11.80 14.69 -12.77
N ALA A 599 -10.84 13.80 -13.03
CA ALA A 599 -10.85 12.93 -14.21
C ALA A 599 -10.30 11.53 -13.94
N LEU A 600 -10.90 10.55 -14.63
CA LEU A 600 -10.24 9.29 -14.98
C LEU A 600 -9.59 9.47 -16.35
N THR A 601 -8.34 9.05 -16.52
CA THR A 601 -7.65 9.01 -17.83
C THR A 601 -7.42 7.55 -18.19
N HIS A 602 -8.27 7.05 -19.09
CA HIS A 602 -8.44 5.63 -19.34
C HIS A 602 -7.69 5.22 -20.62
N ASN A 603 -6.63 4.44 -20.43
CA ASN A 603 -5.94 3.71 -21.47
C ASN A 603 -6.36 2.24 -21.33
N PRO A 604 -7.37 1.75 -22.10
CA PRO A 604 -7.99 0.47 -21.81
C PRO A 604 -7.03 -0.71 -21.96
N ARG A 605 -7.34 -1.81 -21.30
CA ARG A 605 -6.54 -3.04 -21.26
C ARG A 605 -7.39 -4.24 -21.71
N PRO A 606 -6.78 -5.39 -22.06
CA PRO A 606 -7.54 -6.61 -22.36
C PRO A 606 -8.43 -7.06 -21.19
N GLU A 607 -8.04 -6.80 -19.94
CA GLU A 607 -8.84 -7.10 -18.74
C GLU A 607 -10.09 -6.22 -18.59
N ASP A 608 -10.21 -5.16 -19.37
CA ASP A 608 -11.37 -4.25 -19.39
C ASP A 608 -12.45 -4.69 -20.40
N PHE A 609 -12.28 -5.87 -21.01
CA PHE A 609 -13.14 -6.46 -22.04
C PHE A 609 -13.33 -7.97 -21.78
N PRO A 610 -14.50 -8.59 -22.07
CA PRO A 610 -15.69 -8.04 -22.73
C PRO A 610 -16.55 -7.11 -21.88
N VAL A 611 -16.31 -7.02 -20.57
CA VAL A 611 -16.93 -6.06 -19.65
C VAL A 611 -15.91 -5.64 -18.60
N MET A 612 -15.84 -4.34 -18.32
CA MET A 612 -14.81 -3.70 -17.51
C MET A 612 -15.06 -3.87 -16.01
N PRO A 613 -14.10 -4.40 -15.23
CA PRO A 613 -14.13 -4.35 -13.77
C PRO A 613 -14.14 -2.90 -13.29
N MET A 614 -14.95 -2.58 -12.28
CA MET A 614 -15.14 -1.19 -11.85
C MET A 614 -13.83 -0.46 -11.51
N GLU A 615 -13.60 0.70 -12.12
CA GLU A 615 -12.59 1.67 -11.70
C GLU A 615 -13.24 2.74 -10.80
N LYS A 616 -12.55 3.14 -9.73
CA LYS A 616 -13.14 3.90 -8.62
C LYS A 616 -12.32 5.13 -8.25
N VAL A 617 -12.98 6.29 -8.17
CA VAL A 617 -12.44 7.53 -7.58
C VAL A 617 -13.40 8.11 -6.56
N SER A 618 -12.88 8.86 -5.59
CA SER A 618 -13.72 9.64 -4.68
C SER A 618 -13.10 10.99 -4.30
N ILE A 619 -13.99 11.92 -3.91
CA ILE A 619 -13.65 13.23 -3.35
C ILE A 619 -14.44 13.40 -2.05
N MET A 620 -13.95 14.22 -1.11
CA MET A 620 -14.60 14.37 0.20
C MET A 620 -14.72 15.82 0.66
N LEU A 621 -15.87 16.14 1.25
CA LEU A 621 -16.18 17.37 1.95
C LEU A 621 -16.16 17.07 3.45
N ARG A 622 -15.15 17.59 4.15
CA ARG A 622 -14.88 17.26 5.56
C ARG A 622 -14.95 18.51 6.45
N PRO A 623 -15.51 18.45 7.68
CA PRO A 623 -15.49 19.57 8.61
C PRO A 623 -14.04 19.90 9.03
N ASP A 624 -13.69 21.18 9.05
CA ASP A 624 -12.36 21.68 9.42
C ASP A 624 -12.56 22.92 10.31
N GLY A 625 -12.53 22.71 11.63
CA GLY A 625 -12.96 23.73 12.60
C GLY A 625 -14.48 24.00 12.62
N PHE A 626 -15.31 23.25 11.88
CA PHE A 626 -16.77 23.43 11.97
C PHE A 626 -17.33 23.09 13.36
N PHE A 627 -16.80 22.04 13.99
CA PHE A 627 -17.16 21.62 15.35
C PHE A 627 -16.01 21.93 16.34
N GLU A 628 -16.34 22.08 17.62
CA GLU A 628 -15.36 22.33 18.71
C GLU A 628 -14.51 21.10 19.06
N LYS A 629 -15.01 19.90 18.72
CA LYS A 629 -14.46 18.57 19.00
C LYS A 629 -15.02 17.57 17.97
N ASN A 630 -14.53 16.32 17.99
CA ASN A 630 -15.10 15.25 17.16
C ASN A 630 -16.63 15.13 17.42
N PRO A 631 -17.49 15.32 16.38
CA PRO A 631 -18.95 15.33 16.56
C PRO A 631 -19.57 13.93 16.71
N ALA A 632 -18.79 12.86 16.53
CA ALA A 632 -19.20 11.46 16.69
C ALA A 632 -18.86 10.86 18.07
N LEU A 633 -18.48 11.68 19.06
CA LEU A 633 -18.18 11.21 20.43
C LEU A 633 -19.41 10.72 21.22
N ASP A 634 -20.62 10.94 20.70
CA ASP A 634 -21.89 10.43 21.23
C ASP A 634 -22.43 9.22 20.44
N VAL A 635 -21.71 8.74 19.42
CA VAL A 635 -22.03 7.46 18.77
C VAL A 635 -21.77 6.32 19.76
N PRO A 636 -22.72 5.38 19.96
CA PRO A 636 -22.57 4.29 20.92
C PRO A 636 -21.29 3.46 20.72
N GLN A 637 -20.61 3.13 21.83
CA GLN A 637 -19.43 2.27 21.80
C GLN A 637 -19.78 0.92 21.16
N SER A 638 -18.96 0.51 20.21
CA SER A 638 -19.11 -0.76 19.52
C SER A 638 -18.71 -1.93 20.42
N THR A 639 -19.70 -2.77 20.75
CA THR A 639 -19.57 -3.96 21.60
C THR A 639 -20.01 -5.20 20.85
N GLN A 640 -19.67 -6.39 21.37
CA GLN A 640 -20.18 -7.66 20.85
C GLN A 640 -21.71 -7.76 21.00
N ASN A 641 -22.27 -7.28 22.11
CA ASN A 641 -23.72 -7.30 22.35
C ASN A 641 -24.51 -6.47 21.33
N PHE A 642 -23.90 -5.42 20.76
CA PHE A 642 -24.51 -4.59 19.72
C PHE A 642 -24.22 -5.11 18.30
N ASN A 643 -22.98 -5.51 18.01
CA ASN A 643 -22.56 -5.88 16.65
C ASN A 643 -22.71 -7.38 16.31
N GLN A 644 -23.00 -8.24 17.29
CA GLN A 644 -23.36 -9.66 17.13
C GLN A 644 -22.46 -10.46 16.17
N SER A 645 -21.16 -10.18 16.16
CA SER A 645 -20.22 -10.76 15.20
C SER A 645 -19.92 -12.21 15.56
N SER A 646 -20.16 -13.14 14.64
CA SER A 646 -19.81 -14.55 14.84
C SER A 646 -18.29 -14.73 14.80
N LEU A 647 -17.71 -15.28 15.88
CA LEU A 647 -16.32 -15.71 15.85
C LEU A 647 -16.20 -16.88 14.87
N HIS A 648 -15.38 -16.72 13.82
CA HIS A 648 -15.01 -17.86 12.99
C HIS A 648 -14.04 -18.75 13.76
N PHE A 649 -14.58 -19.75 14.42
CA PHE A 649 -13.81 -20.93 14.78
C PHE A 649 -13.41 -21.62 13.47
N GLU A 650 -12.11 -21.85 13.26
CA GLU A 650 -11.73 -23.03 12.52
C GLU A 650 -12.36 -24.21 13.26
N VAL A 651 -13.26 -24.94 12.60
CA VAL A 651 -13.73 -26.22 13.14
C VAL A 651 -12.48 -27.11 13.22
N PRO A 652 -12.02 -27.52 14.42
CA PRO A 652 -10.93 -28.47 14.51
C PRO A 652 -11.41 -29.72 13.78
N LYS A 653 -10.76 -30.09 12.66
CA LYS A 653 -11.17 -31.25 11.84
C LYS A 653 -11.42 -32.43 12.79
N ALA A 654 -12.69 -32.84 12.87
CA ALA A 654 -13.27 -33.40 14.10
C ALA A 654 -12.29 -34.27 14.87
N SER A 655 -11.95 -33.84 16.08
CA SER A 655 -10.84 -34.39 16.89
C SER A 655 -10.91 -35.90 16.97
N VAL A 656 -10.15 -36.57 16.10
CA VAL A 656 -10.15 -38.03 16.04
C VAL A 656 -9.49 -38.51 17.32
N MET A 657 -10.29 -39.13 18.20
CA MET A 657 -9.77 -39.92 19.31
C MET A 657 -9.10 -41.17 18.73
N ILE A 658 -7.89 -40.99 18.20
CA ILE A 658 -6.99 -42.09 17.87
C ILE A 658 -6.62 -42.73 19.22
N PRO A 659 -6.84 -44.04 19.41
CA PRO A 659 -6.46 -44.71 20.65
C PRO A 659 -4.93 -44.61 20.85
N ILE A 660 -4.50 -44.62 22.10
CA ILE A 660 -3.09 -44.41 22.49
C ILE A 660 -2.17 -45.32 21.66
N LEU A 661 -1.36 -44.69 20.81
CA LEU A 661 -0.35 -45.32 19.99
C LEU A 661 0.97 -44.64 20.31
N ILE A 662 1.91 -45.39 20.88
CA ILE A 662 3.22 -44.90 21.31
C ILE A 662 3.86 -44.07 20.18
N HIS A 663 4.06 -42.78 20.41
CA HIS A 663 4.69 -41.93 19.41
C HIS A 663 6.16 -42.29 19.29
N ARG A 664 6.69 -42.29 18.07
CA ARG A 664 8.11 -42.51 17.84
C ARG A 664 8.79 -41.27 17.30
N PHE A 665 9.99 -41.02 17.79
CA PHE A 665 10.97 -40.12 17.18
C PHE A 665 12.00 -40.96 16.43
N PRO A 666 12.51 -40.51 15.27
CA PRO A 666 13.67 -41.13 14.65
C PRO A 666 14.87 -41.07 15.60
N HIS A 667 15.81 -42.00 15.45
CA HIS A 667 17.05 -42.04 16.23
C HIS A 667 18.03 -40.95 15.75
N ASP A 668 17.65 -39.69 16.01
CA ASP A 668 18.39 -38.48 15.72
C ASP A 668 19.17 -37.99 16.96
N PRO A 669 20.47 -37.66 16.85
CA PRO A 669 21.31 -37.39 18.00
C PRO A 669 20.76 -36.36 19.01
N VAL A 670 20.09 -35.29 18.53
CA VAL A 670 19.53 -34.26 19.43
C VAL A 670 18.20 -34.68 20.08
N LEU A 671 17.43 -35.58 19.46
CA LEU A 671 16.18 -36.11 20.03
C LEU A 671 16.47 -37.16 21.10
N VAL A 672 17.47 -38.01 20.88
CA VAL A 672 17.98 -38.97 21.88
C VAL A 672 18.48 -38.23 23.13
N GLN A 673 19.24 -37.13 22.95
CA GLN A 673 19.72 -36.31 24.07
C GLN A 673 18.56 -35.58 24.78
N LEU A 674 17.58 -35.04 24.05
CA LEU A 674 16.41 -34.39 24.63
C LEU A 674 15.56 -35.34 25.49
N LEU A 675 15.21 -36.52 24.96
CA LEU A 675 14.36 -37.49 25.67
C LEU A 675 15.08 -38.08 26.89
N ALA A 676 16.39 -38.33 26.79
CA ALA A 676 17.21 -38.76 27.93
C ALA A 676 17.24 -37.71 29.05
N LEU A 677 17.25 -36.40 28.72
CA LEU A 677 17.19 -35.33 29.72
C LEU A 677 15.79 -35.20 30.34
N ALA A 678 14.73 -35.33 29.53
CA ALA A 678 13.36 -35.32 30.02
C ALA A 678 13.10 -36.44 31.04
N HIS A 679 13.57 -37.66 30.79
CA HIS A 679 13.47 -38.79 31.72
C HIS A 679 14.35 -38.67 32.98
N GLN A 680 15.35 -37.77 32.97
CA GLN A 680 16.30 -37.57 34.09
C GLN A 680 16.07 -36.27 34.86
N THR A 681 14.98 -35.54 34.57
CA THR A 681 14.63 -34.25 35.18
C THR A 681 13.22 -34.38 35.79
N PRO A 682 12.96 -33.87 37.00
CA PRO A 682 11.61 -33.88 37.57
C PRO A 682 10.58 -33.29 36.59
N PRO A 683 9.42 -33.94 36.40
CA PRO A 683 8.41 -33.49 35.43
C PRO A 683 7.82 -32.11 35.76
N THR A 684 7.95 -31.66 37.01
CA THR A 684 7.53 -30.35 37.51
C THR A 684 8.62 -29.27 37.44
N GLU A 685 9.83 -29.57 36.97
CA GLU A 685 10.92 -28.58 36.87
C GLU A 685 10.76 -27.68 35.63
N THR A 686 10.74 -26.36 35.85
CA THR A 686 10.70 -25.36 34.78
C THR A 686 12.04 -25.31 34.03
N VAL A 687 12.06 -25.74 32.77
CA VAL A 687 13.26 -25.81 31.93
C VAL A 687 13.32 -24.73 30.86
N VAL A 688 12.20 -24.09 30.52
CA VAL A 688 12.16 -22.87 29.71
C VAL A 688 11.30 -21.81 30.39
N GLU A 689 11.77 -20.57 30.34
CA GLU A 689 11.10 -19.35 30.80
C GLU A 689 11.24 -18.30 29.70
N ASP A 690 10.12 -17.76 29.23
CA ASP A 690 10.06 -16.93 28.02
C ASP A 690 9.31 -15.61 28.28
N ASP A 691 10.06 -14.49 28.33
CA ASP A 691 9.53 -13.14 28.53
C ASP A 691 8.64 -12.67 27.35
N ALA A 692 8.83 -13.23 26.15
CA ALA A 692 8.13 -12.78 24.96
C ALA A 692 6.68 -13.28 24.93
N LEU A 693 6.50 -14.56 25.26
CA LEU A 693 5.22 -15.26 25.39
C LEU A 693 4.61 -15.11 26.80
N GLY A 694 5.43 -14.86 27.82
CA GLY A 694 5.00 -14.80 29.22
C GLY A 694 4.75 -16.17 29.85
N CYS A 695 5.48 -17.21 29.41
CA CYS A 695 5.27 -18.59 29.85
C CYS A 695 6.49 -19.20 30.56
N GLN A 696 6.21 -20.16 31.43
CA GLN A 696 7.17 -21.07 32.05
C GLN A 696 6.75 -22.49 31.66
N LYS A 697 7.70 -23.33 31.26
CA LYS A 697 7.43 -24.64 30.64
C LYS A 697 8.37 -25.72 31.15
N THR A 698 7.80 -26.90 31.40
CA THR A 698 8.44 -28.15 31.82
C THR A 698 8.80 -29.04 30.61
N TYR A 699 9.54 -30.13 30.82
CA TYR A 699 9.79 -31.11 29.75
C TYR A 699 8.51 -31.81 29.23
N PRO A 700 7.55 -32.27 30.07
CA PRO A 700 6.29 -32.84 29.59
C PRO A 700 5.45 -31.90 28.70
N GLU A 701 5.45 -30.60 28.99
CA GLU A 701 4.79 -29.59 28.15
C GLU A 701 5.56 -29.33 26.84
N LEU A 702 6.88 -29.21 26.90
CA LEU A 702 7.73 -29.07 25.71
C LEU A 702 7.56 -30.26 24.75
N LEU A 703 7.52 -31.48 25.28
CA LEU A 703 7.28 -32.68 24.47
C LEU A 703 5.86 -32.72 23.89
N ALA A 704 4.84 -32.26 24.63
CA ALA A 704 3.47 -32.12 24.10
C ALA A 704 3.39 -31.10 22.95
N ASP A 705 3.96 -29.90 23.12
CA ASP A 705 3.98 -28.86 22.08
C ASP A 705 4.77 -29.30 20.84
N ILE A 706 5.86 -30.06 21.02
CA ILE A 706 6.63 -30.68 19.92
C ILE A 706 5.76 -31.69 19.15
N LEU A 707 5.03 -32.57 19.85
CA LEU A 707 4.13 -33.54 19.21
C LEU A 707 2.98 -32.86 18.46
N ALA A 708 2.31 -31.88 19.09
CA ALA A 708 1.24 -31.11 18.47
C ALA A 708 1.73 -30.40 17.19
N THR A 709 2.88 -29.73 17.27
CA THR A 709 3.51 -29.05 16.11
C THR A 709 3.94 -30.05 15.03
N ARG A 710 4.42 -31.25 15.40
CA ARG A 710 4.77 -32.33 14.48
C ARG A 710 3.57 -32.80 13.66
N GLU A 711 2.44 -33.10 14.33
CA GLU A 711 1.24 -33.57 13.64
C GLU A 711 0.55 -32.47 12.84
N LEU A 712 0.57 -31.21 13.31
CA LEU A 712 0.12 -30.06 12.52
C LEU A 712 0.91 -29.91 11.22
N LEU A 713 2.24 -30.01 11.26
CA LEU A 713 3.08 -29.99 10.07
C LEU A 713 2.78 -31.17 9.15
N ARG A 714 2.70 -32.40 9.70
CA ARG A 714 2.38 -33.61 8.93
C ARG A 714 1.01 -33.51 8.24
N ALA A 715 -0.01 -32.95 8.90
CA ALA A 715 -1.37 -32.83 8.38
C ALA A 715 -1.57 -31.72 7.33
N GLN A 716 -0.64 -30.76 7.24
CA GLN A 716 -0.68 -29.66 6.25
C GLN A 716 0.23 -29.86 5.05
N LEU A 717 1.19 -30.79 5.11
CA LEU A 717 2.05 -31.14 3.98
C LEU A 717 1.30 -32.02 2.94
N PRO A 718 1.60 -31.88 1.64
CA PRO A 718 1.08 -32.79 0.62
C PRO A 718 1.69 -34.20 0.81
N PRO A 719 0.97 -35.30 0.48
CA PRO A 719 1.48 -36.66 0.66
C PRO A 719 2.83 -36.93 -0.03
N SER A 720 3.14 -36.22 -1.12
CA SER A 720 4.42 -36.33 -1.84
C SER A 720 5.63 -35.72 -1.12
N ALA A 721 5.42 -35.02 0.00
CA ALA A 721 6.48 -34.52 0.87
C ALA A 721 6.89 -35.53 1.95
N LEU A 722 6.11 -36.59 2.15
CA LEU A 722 6.32 -37.61 3.17
C LEU A 722 6.65 -38.97 2.54
N ASP A 723 7.42 -39.79 3.26
CA ASP A 723 7.73 -41.17 2.88
C ASP A 723 6.72 -42.18 3.47
N THR A 724 6.94 -43.46 3.22
CA THR A 724 6.11 -44.56 3.75
C THR A 724 6.20 -44.76 5.26
N GLN A 725 7.09 -44.05 5.95
CA GLN A 725 7.22 -44.02 7.42
C GLN A 725 6.65 -42.71 8.02
N GLY A 726 6.15 -41.80 7.19
CA GLY A 726 5.61 -40.50 7.63
C GLY A 726 6.70 -39.49 8.02
N LEU A 727 7.90 -39.62 7.46
CA LEU A 727 9.05 -38.72 7.60
C LEU A 727 9.19 -37.85 6.34
N LEU A 728 9.94 -36.75 6.43
CA LEU A 728 10.15 -35.82 5.32
C LEU A 728 11.08 -36.41 4.25
N CYS A 729 10.55 -36.56 3.03
CA CYS A 729 11.30 -36.99 1.85
C CYS A 729 12.50 -36.07 1.57
N GLU A 730 13.65 -36.65 1.20
CA GLU A 730 14.92 -35.94 0.91
C GLU A 730 14.74 -34.72 -0.02
N ARG A 731 13.91 -34.85 -1.06
CA ARG A 731 13.62 -33.76 -2.04
C ARG A 731 12.86 -32.56 -1.47
N ARG A 732 12.27 -32.68 -0.28
CA ARG A 732 11.48 -31.64 0.43
C ARG A 732 11.84 -31.59 1.93
N GLN A 733 13.05 -32.03 2.30
CA GLN A 733 13.47 -32.22 3.69
C GLN A 733 13.62 -30.89 4.47
N SER A 734 13.82 -29.77 3.78
CA SER A 734 13.98 -28.43 4.36
C SER A 734 12.65 -27.82 4.80
N VAL A 735 12.58 -27.31 6.04
CA VAL A 735 11.42 -26.58 6.57
C VAL A 735 11.88 -25.23 7.13
N ALA A 736 11.25 -24.15 6.69
CA ALA A 736 11.57 -22.80 7.14
C ALA A 736 10.95 -22.50 8.52
N LEU A 737 11.71 -21.86 9.41
CA LEU A 737 11.26 -21.48 10.74
C LEU A 737 11.19 -19.95 10.86
N LEU A 738 10.00 -19.42 11.12
CA LEU A 738 9.72 -18.00 11.31
C LEU A 738 9.22 -17.76 12.75
N ALA A 739 10.15 -17.88 13.70
CA ALA A 739 9.90 -17.72 15.14
C ALA A 739 10.97 -16.80 15.77
N LYS A 740 10.62 -16.15 16.88
CA LYS A 740 11.57 -15.35 17.67
C LYS A 740 12.49 -16.26 18.49
N SER A 741 13.55 -15.69 19.07
CA SER A 741 14.36 -16.43 20.03
C SER A 741 13.55 -16.72 21.30
N GLY A 742 13.23 -17.99 21.54
CA GLY A 742 12.32 -18.39 22.61
C GLY A 742 11.78 -19.81 22.45
N TYR A 743 10.74 -20.10 23.24
CA TYR A 743 10.13 -21.42 23.36
C TYR A 743 9.61 -21.98 22.03
N GLU A 744 8.89 -21.17 21.23
CA GLU A 744 8.37 -21.56 19.91
C GLU A 744 9.48 -22.05 18.97
N PHE A 745 10.68 -21.46 19.03
CA PHE A 745 11.80 -21.92 18.20
C PHE A 745 12.30 -23.31 18.63
N LEU A 746 12.35 -23.60 19.94
CA LEU A 746 12.71 -24.94 20.42
C LEU A 746 11.67 -25.97 19.98
N VAL A 747 10.38 -25.67 20.15
CA VAL A 747 9.27 -26.52 19.70
C VAL A 747 9.37 -26.80 18.20
N ALA A 748 9.48 -25.76 17.38
CA ALA A 748 9.54 -25.87 15.92
C ALA A 748 10.80 -26.60 15.42
N PHE A 749 11.95 -26.36 16.04
CA PHE A 749 13.18 -27.10 15.77
C PHE A 749 12.94 -28.58 16.00
N PHE A 750 12.64 -29.00 17.24
CA PHE A 750 12.50 -30.42 17.56
C PHE A 750 11.34 -31.11 16.81
N ALA A 751 10.24 -30.41 16.54
CA ALA A 751 9.16 -30.92 15.68
C ALA A 751 9.67 -31.26 14.28
N VAL A 752 10.40 -30.36 13.61
CA VAL A 752 11.00 -30.65 12.29
C VAL A 752 12.05 -31.77 12.37
N ARG A 753 12.91 -31.78 13.40
CA ARG A 753 13.87 -32.88 13.63
C ARG A 753 13.17 -34.23 13.78
N SER A 754 12.00 -34.27 14.43
CA SER A 754 11.22 -35.49 14.67
C SER A 754 10.51 -36.06 13.45
N LEU A 755 10.46 -35.32 12.33
CA LEU A 755 10.10 -35.83 11.00
C LEU A 755 11.33 -36.14 10.13
N GLY A 756 12.54 -36.17 10.70
CA GLY A 756 13.78 -36.32 9.95
C GLY A 756 14.16 -35.07 9.12
N GLY A 757 13.53 -33.92 9.38
CA GLY A 757 13.70 -32.68 8.61
C GLY A 757 14.99 -31.91 8.87
N VAL A 758 15.24 -30.93 7.98
CA VAL A 758 16.32 -29.94 8.07
C VAL A 758 15.71 -28.57 8.42
N CYS A 759 16.18 -27.96 9.51
CA CYS A 759 15.65 -26.67 9.97
C CYS A 759 16.32 -25.50 9.24
N ALA A 760 15.56 -24.52 8.77
CA ALA A 760 16.08 -23.30 8.14
C ALA A 760 15.47 -22.04 8.79
N PRO A 761 16.07 -21.49 9.86
CA PRO A 761 15.55 -20.29 10.51
C PRO A 761 15.72 -19.03 9.66
N LEU A 762 14.65 -18.25 9.57
CA LEU A 762 14.60 -16.94 8.93
C LEU A 762 14.48 -15.83 9.98
N GLY A 763 14.94 -14.62 9.66
CA GLY A 763 14.66 -13.46 10.50
C GLY A 763 13.18 -13.12 10.47
N THR A 764 12.54 -12.90 11.62
CA THR A 764 11.08 -12.63 11.69
C THR A 764 10.64 -11.31 11.07
N ALA A 765 11.59 -10.46 10.65
CA ALA A 765 11.37 -9.23 9.89
C ALA A 765 11.58 -9.40 8.36
N VAL A 766 11.96 -10.59 7.87
CA VAL A 766 12.26 -10.87 6.44
C VAL A 766 11.10 -10.47 5.53
N LEU A 767 11.40 -9.80 4.42
CA LEU A 767 10.39 -9.35 3.44
C LEU A 767 9.86 -10.54 2.61
N PRO A 768 8.62 -10.48 2.07
CA PRO A 768 8.07 -11.54 1.22
C PRO A 768 8.97 -11.95 0.04
N GLU A 769 9.63 -10.97 -0.56
CA GLU A 769 10.54 -11.09 -1.71
C GLU A 769 11.82 -11.84 -1.33
N GLU A 770 12.39 -11.51 -0.17
CA GLU A 770 13.57 -12.17 0.40
C GLU A 770 13.24 -13.60 0.84
N ALA A 771 12.08 -13.80 1.47
CA ALA A 771 11.62 -15.10 1.91
C ALA A 771 11.39 -16.06 0.74
N GLU A 772 10.86 -15.57 -0.38
CA GLU A 772 10.78 -16.32 -1.64
C GLU A 772 12.17 -16.85 -2.04
N TYR A 773 13.17 -15.97 -2.14
CA TYR A 773 14.54 -16.35 -2.50
C TYR A 773 15.10 -17.45 -1.57
N PHE A 774 14.93 -17.31 -0.24
CA PHE A 774 15.36 -18.32 0.72
C PHE A 774 14.61 -19.65 0.58
N LEU A 775 13.29 -19.63 0.42
CA LEU A 775 12.44 -20.82 0.28
C LEU A 775 12.73 -21.58 -1.01
N SER A 776 12.86 -20.87 -2.14
CA SER A 776 13.30 -21.43 -3.43
C SER A 776 14.68 -22.07 -3.33
N MET A 777 15.65 -21.41 -2.67
CA MET A 777 17.01 -21.95 -2.51
C MET A 777 17.02 -23.31 -1.79
N ILE A 778 16.28 -23.43 -0.69
CA ILE A 778 16.22 -24.67 0.10
C ILE A 778 15.12 -25.65 -0.36
N LYS A 779 14.36 -25.28 -1.41
CA LYS A 779 13.22 -26.01 -1.98
C LYS A 779 12.10 -26.35 -0.99
N SER A 780 11.93 -25.52 0.05
CA SER A 780 10.89 -25.75 1.06
C SER A 780 9.51 -25.36 0.55
N ILE A 781 8.49 -26.08 1.02
CA ILE A 781 7.07 -25.83 0.75
C ILE A 781 6.28 -25.47 2.02
N SER A 782 6.98 -25.26 3.14
CA SER A 782 6.32 -24.99 4.43
C SER A 782 7.13 -24.04 5.32
N ILE A 783 6.41 -23.13 5.98
CA ILE A 783 6.92 -22.29 7.06
C ILE A 783 6.23 -22.73 8.36
N LEU A 784 7.01 -23.00 9.41
CA LEU A 784 6.51 -22.97 10.79
C LEU A 784 6.59 -21.54 11.31
N ALA A 785 5.46 -20.98 11.73
CA ALA A 785 5.35 -19.60 12.18
C ALA A 785 4.90 -19.54 13.64
N GLY A 786 5.61 -18.75 14.44
CA GLY A 786 5.18 -18.43 15.80
C GLY A 786 3.99 -17.47 15.81
N GLN A 787 3.24 -17.44 16.90
CA GLN A 787 2.07 -16.56 17.09
C GLN A 787 2.40 -15.11 16.75
N GLY A 788 3.56 -14.62 17.21
CA GLY A 788 4.06 -13.27 16.91
C GLY A 788 4.68 -13.06 15.51
N SER A 789 4.48 -14.01 14.57
CA SER A 789 5.00 -13.96 13.19
C SER A 789 4.01 -14.50 12.13
N ILE A 790 2.81 -14.96 12.53
CA ILE A 790 1.84 -15.63 11.64
C ILE A 790 1.33 -14.73 10.49
N GLU A 791 1.18 -13.42 10.74
CA GLU A 791 0.83 -12.43 9.72
C GLU A 791 1.93 -12.29 8.65
N ARG A 792 3.20 -12.29 9.06
CA ARG A 792 4.34 -12.22 8.12
C ARG A 792 4.45 -13.49 7.29
N ALA A 793 4.24 -14.67 7.89
CA ALA A 793 4.17 -15.92 7.14
C ALA A 793 3.00 -15.94 6.13
N SER A 794 1.87 -15.36 6.49
CA SER A 794 0.71 -15.20 5.61
C SER A 794 0.99 -14.22 4.44
N SER A 795 1.76 -13.16 4.69
CA SER A 795 2.22 -12.23 3.65
C SER A 795 3.16 -12.93 2.65
N ILE A 796 4.13 -13.70 3.16
CA ILE A 796 5.06 -14.51 2.34
C ILE A 796 4.27 -15.52 1.47
N ARG A 797 3.30 -16.23 2.07
CA ARG A 797 2.42 -17.17 1.37
C ARG A 797 1.61 -16.51 0.25
N THR A 798 1.07 -15.32 0.50
CA THR A 798 0.32 -14.54 -0.50
C THR A 798 1.21 -14.11 -1.67
N TYR A 799 2.39 -13.56 -1.38
CA TYR A 799 3.37 -13.16 -2.39
C TYR A 799 3.78 -14.34 -3.29
N ILE A 800 4.14 -15.49 -2.71
CA ILE A 800 4.56 -16.68 -3.48
C ILE A 800 3.41 -17.23 -4.35
N LYS A 801 2.16 -17.21 -3.84
CA LYS A 801 0.98 -17.58 -4.63
C LYS A 801 0.78 -16.64 -5.83
N GLN A 802 1.04 -15.34 -5.65
CA GLN A 802 0.92 -14.32 -6.70
C GLN A 802 2.06 -14.39 -7.73
N THR A 803 3.32 -14.61 -7.32
CA THR A 803 4.48 -14.51 -8.23
C THR A 803 4.91 -15.82 -8.87
N LYS A 804 4.59 -16.98 -8.27
CA LYS A 804 5.01 -18.31 -8.78
C LYS A 804 3.90 -19.34 -8.90
N SER A 805 2.69 -19.05 -8.44
CA SER A 805 1.56 -20.00 -8.37
C SER A 805 1.86 -21.30 -7.58
N GLU A 806 2.95 -21.35 -6.81
CA GLU A 806 3.28 -22.51 -5.97
C GLU A 806 2.50 -22.49 -4.64
N ALA A 807 2.13 -23.67 -4.15
CA ALA A 807 1.41 -23.84 -2.91
C ALA A 807 2.38 -23.91 -1.71
N LEU A 808 2.45 -22.83 -0.94
CA LEU A 808 3.15 -22.78 0.35
C LEU A 808 2.18 -23.09 1.51
N ALA A 809 2.58 -24.00 2.40
CA ALA A 809 1.91 -24.25 3.68
C ALA A 809 2.44 -23.31 4.78
N THR A 810 1.56 -22.85 5.66
CA THR A 810 1.89 -22.00 6.80
C THR A 810 1.33 -22.66 8.06
N VAL A 811 2.22 -23.23 8.85
CA VAL A 811 1.89 -24.07 10.02
C VAL A 811 2.14 -23.27 11.28
N SER A 812 1.13 -23.12 12.13
CA SER A 812 1.29 -22.51 13.46
C SER A 812 2.11 -23.43 14.37
N ILE A 813 3.01 -22.84 15.17
CA ILE A 813 3.71 -23.54 16.25
C ILE A 813 2.77 -23.61 17.47
N SER A 814 2.66 -24.78 18.13
CA SER A 814 1.88 -24.93 19.37
C SER A 814 2.68 -24.46 20.58
N SER A 815 2.01 -23.88 21.58
CA SER A 815 2.64 -23.40 22.82
C SER A 815 1.78 -23.63 24.07
N ASP A 816 0.75 -24.44 23.93
CA ASP A 816 -0.45 -24.55 24.76
C ASP A 816 -1.01 -25.99 24.79
N ALA A 817 -0.30 -26.96 24.22
CA ALA A 817 -0.69 -28.37 24.26
C ALA A 817 -0.73 -28.90 25.71
N LYS A 818 -1.72 -29.77 25.99
CA LYS A 818 -1.83 -30.44 27.30
C LYS A 818 -0.57 -31.28 27.54
N ALA A 819 0.09 -31.06 28.68
CA ALA A 819 1.22 -31.85 29.15
C ALA A 819 0.95 -33.37 29.09
N LEU A 820 1.98 -34.14 28.75
CA LEU A 820 1.95 -35.60 28.77
C LEU A 820 1.87 -36.09 30.24
N ASP A 821 0.96 -37.02 30.52
CA ASP A 821 0.77 -37.57 31.87
C ASP A 821 1.92 -38.53 32.25
N GLU A 822 2.39 -38.48 33.50
CA GLU A 822 3.62 -39.14 33.99
C GLU A 822 3.64 -40.69 33.89
N ALA A 823 2.51 -41.33 33.59
CA ALA A 823 2.31 -42.77 33.75
C ALA A 823 2.73 -43.62 32.54
N GLU A 824 2.92 -43.04 31.35
CA GLU A 824 3.16 -43.80 30.11
C GLU A 824 4.34 -43.26 29.30
N GLY A 825 5.12 -44.18 28.72
CA GLY A 825 6.20 -43.88 27.78
C GLY A 825 5.67 -43.43 26.40
N ALA A 826 4.94 -42.32 26.37
CA ALA A 826 4.22 -41.83 25.19
C ALA A 826 5.13 -41.45 24.01
N ILE A 827 6.44 -41.30 24.23
CA ILE A 827 7.46 -41.07 23.19
C ILE A 827 8.61 -42.07 23.35
N GLU A 828 8.88 -42.85 22.31
CA GLU A 828 10.05 -43.74 22.18
C GLU A 828 10.99 -43.28 21.04
N ILE A 829 12.23 -43.76 21.06
CA ILE A 829 13.16 -43.65 19.93
C ILE A 829 13.02 -44.89 19.04
N ASP A 830 12.70 -44.72 17.75
CA ASP A 830 12.74 -45.83 16.81
C ASP A 830 14.19 -46.13 16.40
N HIS A 831 14.77 -47.15 17.04
CA HIS A 831 16.12 -47.63 16.78
C HIS A 831 16.32 -48.21 15.36
N ASN A 832 15.25 -48.45 14.60
CA ASN A 832 15.33 -48.86 13.19
C ASN A 832 15.45 -47.64 12.25
N CYS A 833 15.05 -46.45 12.71
CA CYS A 833 15.05 -45.20 11.95
C CYS A 833 16.25 -44.32 12.30
N VAL A 834 17.46 -44.78 11.94
CA VAL A 834 18.72 -44.12 12.34
C VAL A 834 19.05 -42.94 11.42
N MET A 835 19.15 -41.73 12.00
CA MET A 835 19.55 -40.54 11.29
C MET A 835 21.09 -40.35 11.34
N ALA A 836 21.72 -40.31 10.16
CA ALA A 836 23.17 -40.15 10.06
C ALA A 836 23.68 -38.85 10.73
N PRO A 837 24.59 -38.90 11.74
CA PRO A 837 25.04 -37.71 12.47
C PRO A 837 25.72 -36.63 11.61
N ASN A 838 26.26 -37.02 10.45
CA ASN A 838 26.88 -36.17 9.44
C ASN A 838 25.93 -35.78 8.29
N GLY A 839 24.65 -36.17 8.32
CA GLY A 839 23.64 -35.70 7.36
C GLY A 839 23.23 -34.23 7.61
N PRO A 840 22.45 -33.60 6.71
CA PRO A 840 22.06 -32.19 6.82
C PRO A 840 21.07 -31.98 7.98
N GLY A 841 21.47 -31.24 9.02
CA GLY A 841 20.64 -31.00 10.22
C GLY A 841 19.99 -29.62 10.25
N MET A 842 20.71 -28.59 9.80
CA MET A 842 20.27 -27.20 9.81
C MET A 842 20.88 -26.42 8.64
N ILE A 843 20.16 -25.44 8.10
CA ILE A 843 20.62 -24.53 7.05
C ILE A 843 20.63 -23.11 7.62
N MET A 844 21.79 -22.47 7.62
CA MET A 844 21.96 -21.12 8.15
C MET A 844 22.35 -20.16 7.02
N PHE A 845 21.56 -19.10 6.83
CA PHE A 845 21.86 -18.12 5.78
C PHE A 845 22.97 -17.15 6.22
N THR A 846 23.94 -16.93 5.35
CA THR A 846 25.07 -16.01 5.56
C THR A 846 25.10 -14.98 4.44
N SER A 847 25.27 -13.69 4.76
CA SER A 847 25.14 -12.59 3.78
C SER A 847 26.26 -12.59 2.73
N GLY A 848 27.49 -12.91 3.15
CA GLY A 848 28.67 -12.96 2.29
C GLY A 848 29.18 -11.56 1.88
N THR A 849 30.50 -11.41 1.72
CA THR A 849 31.11 -10.13 1.34
C THR A 849 30.86 -9.72 -0.12
N THR A 850 30.26 -10.59 -0.94
CA THR A 850 30.23 -10.49 -2.41
C THR A 850 28.85 -10.72 -3.07
N GLY A 851 27.76 -10.26 -2.45
CA GLY A 851 26.59 -9.77 -3.22
C GLY A 851 25.26 -10.52 -3.19
N ARG A 852 25.17 -11.78 -2.73
CA ARG A 852 23.90 -12.44 -2.38
C ARG A 852 24.08 -13.45 -1.22
N PRO A 853 23.09 -13.61 -0.32
CA PRO A 853 23.18 -14.57 0.78
C PRO A 853 23.27 -16.03 0.31
N LYS A 854 23.86 -16.90 1.14
CA LYS A 854 24.04 -18.34 0.88
C LYS A 854 23.55 -19.19 2.04
N GLY A 855 22.97 -20.35 1.77
CA GLY A 855 22.64 -21.34 2.82
C GLY A 855 23.84 -22.22 3.16
N ALA A 856 24.42 -22.08 4.35
CA ALA A 856 25.43 -23.01 4.86
C ALA A 856 24.76 -24.23 5.50
N VAL A 857 25.03 -25.44 5.00
CA VAL A 857 24.39 -26.67 5.46
C VAL A 857 25.24 -27.34 6.54
N LEU A 858 24.71 -27.44 7.76
CA LEU A 858 25.41 -27.94 8.94
C LEU A 858 24.97 -29.38 9.29
N PRO A 859 25.88 -30.23 9.82
CA PRO A 859 25.58 -31.61 10.14
C PRO A 859 24.62 -31.73 11.34
N ARG A 860 23.87 -32.85 11.43
CA ARG A 860 22.97 -33.17 12.56
C ARG A 860 23.66 -33.10 13.93
N CYS A 861 24.94 -33.44 14.00
CA CYS A 861 25.76 -33.37 15.22
C CYS A 861 26.24 -31.96 15.63
N SER A 862 26.07 -30.92 14.79
CA SER A 862 26.60 -29.57 15.06
C SER A 862 26.08 -28.97 16.37
N LEU A 863 24.77 -29.07 16.62
CA LEU A 863 24.12 -28.49 17.81
C LEU A 863 24.05 -29.41 19.03
N LEU A 864 24.73 -30.58 19.02
CA LEU A 864 24.76 -31.46 20.19
C LEU A 864 25.33 -30.78 21.44
N GLY A 865 24.73 -31.06 22.60
CA GLY A 865 25.21 -30.63 23.91
C GLY A 865 26.44 -31.42 24.32
N THR A 866 27.61 -31.03 23.82
CA THR A 866 28.90 -31.66 24.12
C THR A 866 29.52 -31.06 25.38
N GLY A 867 29.11 -31.55 26.55
CA GLY A 867 29.55 -31.09 27.87
C GLY A 867 29.02 -31.97 29.01
N ILE A 868 29.25 -31.57 30.25
CA ILE A 868 28.67 -32.21 31.45
C ILE A 868 27.24 -31.66 31.65
N ARG A 869 26.32 -32.46 32.20
CA ARG A 869 24.97 -31.99 32.56
C ARG A 869 25.04 -31.04 33.76
N GLU A 870 24.38 -29.90 33.67
CA GLU A 870 24.43 -28.82 34.67
C GLU A 870 23.02 -28.48 35.20
N PRO A 871 22.38 -29.38 35.97
CA PRO A 871 21.05 -29.11 36.54
C PRO A 871 21.11 -27.92 37.51
N GLY A 872 20.02 -27.14 37.58
CA GLY A 872 19.94 -25.92 38.38
C GLY A 872 20.73 -24.71 37.85
N SER A 873 21.53 -24.86 36.78
CA SER A 873 22.11 -23.70 36.07
C SER A 873 21.10 -23.03 35.15
N ALA A 874 21.21 -21.70 35.00
CA ALA A 874 20.36 -20.91 34.10
C ALA A 874 21.18 -20.22 33.01
N ALA A 875 20.73 -20.35 31.76
CA ALA A 875 21.34 -19.74 30.59
C ALA A 875 20.46 -18.62 30.01
N LEU A 876 21.05 -17.44 29.84
CA LEU A 876 20.39 -16.27 29.29
C LEU A 876 20.44 -16.28 27.76
N VAL A 877 19.27 -16.27 27.11
CA VAL A 877 19.12 -16.27 25.67
C VAL A 877 18.45 -14.98 25.21
N TYR A 878 19.14 -14.23 24.36
CA TYR A 878 18.65 -12.99 23.77
C TYR A 878 19.08 -12.81 22.29
N ARG A 879 20.03 -13.62 21.80
CA ARG A 879 20.61 -13.49 20.47
C ARG A 879 19.65 -14.06 19.40
N PRO A 880 19.50 -13.46 18.21
CA PRO A 880 18.60 -13.96 17.18
C PRO A 880 18.92 -15.39 16.71
N ASN A 881 17.91 -16.26 16.70
CA ASN A 881 18.07 -17.68 16.35
C ASN A 881 18.27 -17.97 14.85
N HIS A 882 18.14 -16.96 13.98
CA HIS A 882 18.59 -17.03 12.59
C HIS A 882 20.11 -16.79 12.43
N TRP A 883 20.82 -16.50 13.53
CA TRP A 883 22.28 -16.57 13.61
C TRP A 883 22.70 -17.82 14.40
N ILE A 884 23.84 -18.42 14.02
CA ILE A 884 24.36 -19.62 14.69
C ILE A 884 24.60 -19.39 16.20
N GLY A 885 24.89 -18.15 16.62
CA GLY A 885 25.04 -17.78 18.02
C GLY A 885 23.77 -18.03 18.84
N GLY A 886 22.61 -17.55 18.39
CA GLY A 886 21.33 -17.74 19.08
C GLY A 886 20.85 -19.19 19.06
N ALA A 887 20.79 -19.79 17.87
CA ALA A 887 20.37 -21.18 17.69
C ALA A 887 21.20 -22.16 18.52
N ARG A 888 22.54 -21.95 18.58
CA ARG A 888 23.43 -22.79 19.37
C ARG A 888 23.23 -22.56 20.88
N ASP A 889 23.12 -21.31 21.34
CA ASP A 889 22.97 -21.03 22.77
C ASP A 889 21.67 -21.62 23.33
N ILE A 890 20.53 -21.46 22.63
CA ILE A 890 19.23 -21.94 23.11
C ILE A 890 19.12 -23.48 23.10
N ILE A 891 19.58 -24.13 22.02
CA ILE A 891 19.49 -25.60 21.88
C ILE A 891 20.53 -26.29 22.77
N GLN A 892 21.79 -25.84 22.81
CA GLN A 892 22.80 -26.49 23.65
C GLN A 892 22.56 -26.28 25.15
N SER A 893 21.95 -25.16 25.57
CA SER A 893 21.65 -24.97 27.00
C SER A 893 20.59 -25.97 27.48
N LEU A 894 19.51 -26.14 26.72
CA LEU A 894 18.50 -27.17 27.01
C LEU A 894 19.11 -28.58 26.95
N LEU A 895 19.94 -28.88 25.94
CA LEU A 895 20.63 -30.17 25.79
C LEU A 895 21.78 -30.41 26.78
N LEU A 896 22.07 -29.47 27.68
CA LEU A 896 22.96 -29.64 28.84
C LEU A 896 22.18 -29.66 30.17
N GLY A 897 20.85 -29.60 30.13
CA GLY A 897 20.00 -29.59 31.32
C GLY A 897 19.99 -28.26 32.09
N ARG A 898 20.33 -27.14 31.43
CA ARG A 898 20.23 -25.79 31.99
C ARG A 898 18.83 -25.23 31.74
N LYS A 899 18.27 -24.48 32.71
CA LYS A 899 17.06 -23.68 32.46
C LYS A 899 17.37 -22.59 31.41
N VAL A 900 16.58 -22.53 30.36
CA VAL A 900 16.65 -21.47 29.35
C VAL A 900 15.79 -20.29 29.82
N HIS A 901 16.39 -19.11 29.95
CA HIS A 901 15.67 -17.85 30.23
C HIS A 901 15.78 -16.95 28.98
N SER A 902 14.68 -16.82 28.22
CA SER A 902 14.64 -16.15 26.92
C SER A 902 14.01 -14.76 27.01
N LEU A 903 14.75 -13.73 26.59
CA LEU A 903 14.32 -12.34 26.71
C LEU A 903 13.44 -11.86 25.55
N LYS A 904 12.50 -10.97 25.87
CA LYS A 904 11.61 -10.27 24.92
C LYS A 904 12.35 -9.23 24.08
N THR A 905 13.23 -9.69 23.20
CA THR A 905 13.98 -8.84 22.28
C THR A 905 13.13 -8.37 21.09
N LYS A 906 13.40 -7.14 20.63
CA LYS A 906 13.09 -6.75 19.25
C LYS A 906 14.18 -7.31 18.33
N VAL A 907 13.85 -7.61 17.09
CA VAL A 907 14.74 -8.29 16.11
C VAL A 907 16.06 -7.53 15.87
N GLN A 908 16.10 -6.23 16.15
CA GLN A 908 17.20 -5.32 15.83
C GLN A 908 17.91 -4.74 17.08
N ASP A 909 17.31 -4.84 18.27
CA ASP A 909 17.90 -4.36 19.53
C ASP A 909 17.69 -5.38 20.66
N ALA A 910 18.78 -6.06 21.02
CA ALA A 910 18.92 -6.70 22.32
C ALA A 910 19.32 -5.65 23.35
N ARG A 911 18.35 -4.82 23.75
CA ARG A 911 18.56 -3.70 24.68
C ARG A 911 19.36 -4.14 25.92
N ALA A 912 20.46 -3.43 26.16
CA ALA A 912 21.36 -3.71 27.27
C ALA A 912 20.66 -3.59 28.64
N GLU A 913 19.58 -2.80 28.72
CA GLU A 913 18.66 -2.67 29.84
C GLU A 913 17.88 -3.96 30.13
N ASP A 914 17.45 -4.70 29.11
CA ASP A 914 16.74 -5.97 29.28
C ASP A 914 17.71 -7.07 29.73
N VAL A 915 18.92 -7.12 29.16
CA VAL A 915 20.00 -8.03 29.57
C VAL A 915 20.43 -7.74 31.01
N LEU A 916 20.68 -6.46 31.35
CA LEU A 916 21.04 -6.03 32.71
C LEU A 916 19.89 -6.26 33.71
N ARG A 917 18.62 -6.11 33.30
CA ARG A 917 17.47 -6.48 34.14
C ARG A 917 17.51 -7.97 34.47
N ALA A 918 17.77 -8.84 33.50
CA ALA A 918 17.80 -10.29 33.73
C ALA A 918 18.84 -10.68 34.81
N PHE A 919 20.04 -10.08 34.79
CA PHE A 919 21.05 -10.27 35.84
C PHE A 919 20.65 -9.65 37.20
N ARG A 920 19.78 -8.63 37.23
CA ARG A 920 19.24 -8.04 38.46
C ARG A 920 18.11 -8.88 39.08
N THR A 921 17.31 -9.57 38.26
CA THR A 921 16.11 -10.31 38.72
C THR A 921 16.30 -11.82 38.83
N SER A 922 17.26 -12.38 38.10
CA SER A 922 17.39 -13.82 37.88
C SER A 922 18.84 -14.27 38.08
N LEU A 923 19.06 -15.42 38.73
CA LEU A 923 20.41 -15.98 38.92
C LEU A 923 20.90 -16.64 37.62
N ILE A 924 21.37 -15.83 36.68
CA ILE A 924 21.98 -16.29 35.42
C ILE A 924 23.39 -16.82 35.71
N THR A 925 23.67 -18.06 35.29
CA THR A 925 25.00 -18.69 35.40
C THR A 925 25.75 -18.73 34.08
N HIS A 926 25.04 -18.64 32.95
CA HIS A 926 25.60 -18.71 31.61
C HIS A 926 25.05 -17.61 30.71
N ALA A 927 25.95 -16.85 30.09
CA ALA A 927 25.63 -15.91 29.01
C ALA A 927 26.80 -15.85 28.02
N ALA A 928 26.49 -15.53 26.76
CA ALA A 928 27.47 -15.16 25.75
C ALA A 928 27.14 -13.75 25.25
N PHE A 929 28.05 -12.82 25.44
CA PHE A 929 27.85 -11.41 25.15
C PHE A 929 28.34 -11.02 23.75
N MET A 930 27.71 -10.00 23.18
CA MET A 930 28.19 -9.27 22.00
C MET A 930 28.96 -8.03 22.47
N PRO A 931 30.00 -7.55 21.74
CA PRO A 931 30.82 -6.41 22.17
C PRO A 931 30.01 -5.14 22.48
N ASP A 932 29.06 -4.80 21.62
CA ASP A 932 28.16 -3.65 21.80
C ASP A 932 27.28 -3.79 23.06
N VAL A 933 26.77 -4.99 23.37
CA VAL A 933 25.97 -5.22 24.58
C VAL A 933 26.80 -4.99 25.84
N LEU A 934 28.07 -5.43 25.88
CA LEU A 934 28.99 -5.12 26.98
C LEU A 934 29.29 -3.61 27.10
N ARG A 935 29.46 -2.92 25.98
CA ARG A 935 29.69 -1.47 25.93
C ARG A 935 28.47 -0.68 26.45
N ARG A 936 27.27 -0.98 25.92
CA ARG A 936 26.01 -0.34 26.34
C ARG A 936 25.68 -0.66 27.80
N MET A 937 25.90 -1.89 28.27
CA MET A 937 25.75 -2.24 29.69
C MET A 937 26.71 -1.46 30.60
N MET A 938 27.97 -1.22 30.17
CA MET A 938 28.91 -0.36 30.91
C MET A 938 28.41 1.09 31.00
N TYR A 939 27.95 1.67 29.88
CA TYR A 939 27.40 3.04 29.85
C TYR A 939 26.14 3.18 30.71
N LEU A 940 25.25 2.18 30.72
CA LEU A 940 24.05 2.16 31.57
C LEU A 940 24.34 2.07 33.07
N LEU A 941 25.45 1.44 33.47
CA LEU A 941 25.91 1.41 34.87
C LEU A 941 26.59 2.73 35.24
N THR A 942 27.58 3.16 34.47
CA THR A 942 28.35 4.38 34.74
C THR A 942 27.54 5.66 34.60
N CYS A 943 26.47 5.66 33.79
CA CYS A 943 25.76 6.86 33.33
C CYS A 943 26.73 7.90 32.73
N HIS A 944 27.73 7.42 31.97
CA HIS A 944 28.83 8.20 31.39
C HIS A 944 29.74 8.95 32.40
N ARG A 945 29.64 8.67 33.72
CA ARG A 945 30.57 9.16 34.73
C ARG A 945 31.93 8.47 34.63
N ASP A 946 33.01 9.18 34.99
CA ASP A 946 34.33 8.59 35.18
C ASP A 946 34.29 7.56 36.33
N LEU A 947 34.86 6.38 36.07
CA LEU A 947 35.06 5.27 37.02
C LEU A 947 35.77 5.68 38.31
N SER A 948 36.61 6.72 38.28
CA SER A 948 37.26 7.27 39.48
C SER A 948 36.25 7.93 40.45
N THR A 949 35.17 8.50 39.93
CA THR A 949 34.17 9.29 40.69
C THR A 949 33.06 8.44 41.31
N ILE A 950 32.93 7.18 40.87
CA ILE A 950 31.83 6.30 41.25
C ILE A 950 32.13 5.61 42.60
N PRO A 951 31.26 5.75 43.63
CA PRO A 951 31.46 5.14 44.95
C PRO A 951 31.64 3.63 44.92
N GLN A 952 32.40 3.08 45.87
CA GLN A 952 32.63 1.64 45.97
C GLN A 952 31.33 0.86 46.25
N GLU A 953 30.46 1.39 47.11
CA GLU A 953 29.15 0.80 47.40
C GLU A 953 28.27 0.63 46.14
N GLU A 954 28.37 1.57 45.19
CA GLU A 954 27.66 1.48 43.90
C GLU A 954 28.22 0.35 43.02
N LYS A 955 29.55 0.18 43.01
CA LYS A 955 30.26 -0.90 42.30
C LYS A 955 29.98 -2.28 42.93
N ASP A 956 29.93 -2.36 44.26
CA ASP A 956 29.62 -3.60 45.00
C ASP A 956 28.19 -4.08 44.71
N ILE A 957 27.24 -3.14 44.62
CA ILE A 957 25.86 -3.41 44.17
C ILE A 957 25.84 -3.97 42.74
N TRP A 958 26.62 -3.40 41.81
CA TRP A 958 26.67 -3.87 40.43
C TRP A 958 27.31 -5.26 40.30
N HIS A 959 28.43 -5.49 41.00
CA HIS A 959 29.08 -6.80 41.12
C HIS A 959 28.08 -7.88 41.60
N SER A 960 27.19 -7.53 42.54
CA SER A 960 26.18 -8.46 43.07
C SER A 960 25.19 -9.01 42.05
N TYR A 961 25.01 -8.35 40.89
CA TYR A 961 24.16 -8.83 39.79
C TYR A 961 24.82 -9.96 38.99
N PHE A 962 26.16 -9.97 38.91
CA PHE A 962 26.92 -10.88 38.04
C PHE A 962 27.48 -12.11 38.77
N LYS A 963 27.30 -12.20 40.10
CA LYS A 963 27.79 -13.27 40.99
C LYS A 963 27.42 -14.72 40.61
N GLY A 964 26.50 -14.92 39.66
CA GLY A 964 26.17 -16.24 39.12
C GLY A 964 27.12 -16.72 38.01
N LEU A 965 27.81 -15.79 37.34
CA LEU A 965 28.77 -16.09 36.28
C LEU A 965 30.11 -16.55 36.86
N SER A 966 30.77 -17.47 36.15
CA SER A 966 32.14 -17.91 36.44
C SER A 966 33.19 -17.36 35.47
N ILE A 967 32.75 -16.74 34.36
CA ILE A 967 33.58 -16.27 33.25
C ILE A 967 32.78 -15.31 32.37
N ILE A 968 33.39 -14.23 31.89
CA ILE A 968 32.78 -13.34 30.90
C ILE A 968 33.15 -13.86 29.51
N LYS A 969 32.16 -14.31 28.73
CA LYS A 969 32.35 -14.82 27.37
C LYS A 969 31.83 -13.82 26.33
N CYS A 970 32.71 -13.34 25.45
CA CYS A 970 32.40 -12.43 24.36
C CYS A 970 32.64 -13.11 23.00
N SER A 971 31.79 -12.83 22.01
CA SER A 971 32.01 -13.23 20.62
C SER A 971 31.14 -12.43 19.65
N GLY A 972 31.55 -12.40 18.38
CA GLY A 972 30.92 -11.62 17.32
C GLY A 972 31.83 -10.53 16.76
N GLY A 973 32.82 -10.06 17.52
CA GLY A 973 33.85 -9.10 17.12
C GLY A 973 34.95 -8.97 18.18
N SER A 974 35.99 -8.20 17.89
CA SER A 974 36.94 -7.76 18.92
C SER A 974 36.26 -6.81 19.92
N LEU A 975 36.78 -6.74 21.14
CA LEU A 975 36.37 -5.76 22.15
C LEU A 975 37.53 -4.80 22.44
N GLU A 976 37.23 -3.52 22.65
CA GLU A 976 38.24 -2.52 22.99
C GLU A 976 38.80 -2.75 24.41
N PRO A 977 40.10 -2.44 24.66
CA PRO A 977 40.71 -2.68 25.98
C PRO A 977 39.94 -2.03 27.15
N PRO A 978 39.51 -0.75 27.11
CA PRO A 978 38.81 -0.13 28.24
C PRO A 978 37.50 -0.84 28.62
N ILE A 979 36.78 -1.41 27.64
CA ILE A 979 35.52 -2.14 27.92
C ILE A 979 35.83 -3.49 28.56
N ARG A 980 36.85 -4.21 28.06
CA ARG A 980 37.33 -5.45 28.67
C ARG A 980 37.77 -5.22 30.12
N ASP A 981 38.61 -4.21 30.33
CA ASP A 981 39.25 -3.92 31.61
C ASP A 981 38.23 -3.46 32.66
N PHE A 982 37.19 -2.71 32.24
CA PHE A 982 36.02 -2.42 33.08
C PHE A 982 35.33 -3.71 33.55
N TRP A 983 35.00 -4.63 32.64
CA TRP A 983 34.25 -5.84 33.00
C TRP A 983 35.07 -6.81 33.86
N VAL A 984 36.37 -6.94 33.62
CA VAL A 984 37.28 -7.70 34.49
C VAL A 984 37.39 -7.03 35.86
N GLY A 985 37.60 -5.71 35.92
CA GLY A 985 37.70 -4.96 37.17
C GLY A 985 36.42 -4.91 38.00
N LEU A 986 35.25 -4.92 37.36
CA LEU A 986 33.95 -4.94 38.04
C LEU A 986 33.58 -6.32 38.60
N THR A 987 33.95 -7.40 37.90
CA THR A 987 33.47 -8.76 38.23
C THR A 987 34.52 -9.65 38.90
N GLY A 988 35.81 -9.36 38.73
CA GLY A 988 36.90 -10.25 39.10
C GLY A 988 36.97 -11.54 38.27
N LEU A 989 36.14 -11.70 37.24
CA LEU A 989 36.02 -12.92 36.45
C LEU A 989 37.03 -12.95 35.29
N PRO A 990 37.52 -14.14 34.89
CA PRO A 990 38.27 -14.31 33.65
C PRO A 990 37.46 -13.84 32.43
N PHE A 991 38.15 -13.32 31.42
CA PHE A 991 37.55 -12.88 30.17
C PHE A 991 37.98 -13.79 29.01
N GLU A 992 37.00 -14.34 28.29
CA GLU A 992 37.18 -15.14 27.08
C GLU A 992 36.56 -14.43 25.88
N ASN A 993 37.39 -14.11 24.89
CA ASN A 993 36.94 -13.76 23.55
C ASN A 993 37.05 -15.01 22.67
N PHE A 994 35.94 -15.58 22.22
CA PHE A 994 35.95 -16.88 21.50
C PHE A 994 35.65 -16.73 20.00
N TYR A 995 36.43 -17.42 19.17
CA TYR A 995 36.26 -17.44 17.72
C TYR A 995 35.25 -18.51 17.31
N ALA A 996 34.20 -18.07 16.61
CA ALA A 996 33.10 -18.89 16.13
C ALA A 996 32.63 -18.40 14.76
N SER A 997 32.19 -19.34 13.91
CA SER A 997 31.52 -19.01 12.64
C SER A 997 30.37 -19.99 12.36
N THR A 998 29.49 -19.62 11.44
CA THR A 998 28.39 -20.47 10.97
C THR A 998 28.95 -21.76 10.36
N GLU A 999 29.96 -21.62 9.52
CA GLU A 999 30.65 -22.68 8.77
C GLU A 999 31.37 -23.70 9.65
N LEU A 1000 31.65 -23.35 10.91
CA LEU A 1000 32.30 -24.22 11.89
C LEU A 1000 31.29 -24.91 12.84
N GLY A 1001 29.99 -24.61 12.69
CA GLY A 1001 28.93 -25.08 13.58
C GLY A 1001 28.93 -24.40 14.95
N GLY A 1002 29.59 -23.24 15.08
CA GLY A 1002 29.81 -22.54 16.35
C GLY A 1002 31.29 -22.31 16.64
N ILE A 1003 31.69 -22.55 17.90
CA ILE A 1003 33.02 -22.21 18.44
C ILE A 1003 34.09 -23.18 17.94
N ALA A 1004 35.25 -22.65 17.56
CA ALA A 1004 36.44 -23.43 17.20
C ALA A 1004 37.68 -23.12 18.06
N ILE A 1005 37.82 -21.88 18.53
CA ILE A 1005 38.95 -21.42 19.36
C ILE A 1005 38.37 -20.61 20.53
N GLY A 1006 38.88 -20.81 21.74
CA GLY A 1006 38.40 -20.12 22.95
C GLY A 1006 39.24 -20.43 24.20
N GLY A 1007 38.66 -20.14 25.36
CA GLY A 1007 39.34 -20.09 26.66
C GLY A 1007 39.75 -18.67 27.06
N PRO A 1008 39.87 -18.39 28.37
CA PRO A 1008 40.30 -17.08 28.87
C PRO A 1008 41.78 -16.84 28.61
N SER A 1009 42.15 -15.57 28.39
CA SER A 1009 43.53 -15.14 28.18
C SER A 1009 43.74 -13.74 28.75
N GLU A 1010 44.98 -13.44 29.17
CA GLU A 1010 45.41 -12.08 29.50
C GLU A 1010 45.82 -11.29 28.23
N ILE A 1011 46.29 -11.97 27.17
CA ILE A 1011 46.83 -11.36 25.96
C ILE A 1011 45.74 -10.64 25.16
N TYR A 1012 45.91 -9.34 24.91
CA TYR A 1012 44.97 -8.56 24.11
C TYR A 1012 44.93 -9.05 22.65
N GLY A 1013 43.73 -9.05 22.05
CA GLY A 1013 43.49 -9.59 20.71
C GLY A 1013 43.50 -11.12 20.61
N SER A 1014 43.75 -11.84 21.72
CA SER A 1014 43.65 -13.30 21.75
C SER A 1014 42.22 -13.78 21.49
N ILE A 1015 42.13 -14.90 20.77
CA ILE A 1015 40.94 -15.73 20.60
C ILE A 1015 41.12 -17.12 21.25
N GLY A 1016 42.17 -17.28 22.08
CA GLY A 1016 42.44 -18.45 22.91
C GLY A 1016 43.12 -19.62 22.18
N THR A 1017 42.70 -20.83 22.53
CA THR A 1017 43.27 -22.11 22.05
C THR A 1017 42.18 -23.01 21.42
N PRO A 1018 42.54 -24.01 20.58
CA PRO A 1018 41.55 -24.86 19.91
C PRO A 1018 40.68 -25.65 20.89
N VAL A 1019 39.36 -25.61 20.69
CA VAL A 1019 38.39 -26.34 21.53
C VAL A 1019 38.62 -27.86 21.40
N PRO A 1020 38.52 -28.66 22.48
CA PRO A 1020 38.76 -30.10 22.43
C PRO A 1020 38.03 -30.83 21.29
N GLY A 1021 38.79 -31.57 20.49
CA GLY A 1021 38.30 -32.30 19.31
C GLY A 1021 38.34 -31.50 18.00
N ILE A 1022 38.70 -30.22 18.02
CA ILE A 1022 38.88 -29.38 16.83
C ILE A 1022 40.38 -29.20 16.55
N LYS A 1023 40.77 -29.25 15.27
CA LYS A 1023 42.15 -28.98 14.82
C LYS A 1023 42.23 -27.63 14.13
N VAL A 1024 43.27 -26.87 14.41
CA VAL A 1024 43.55 -25.55 13.80
C VAL A 1024 45.01 -25.51 13.37
N LYS A 1025 45.28 -24.86 12.23
CA LYS A 1025 46.61 -24.47 11.76
C LYS A 1025 46.53 -23.12 11.04
N LEU A 1026 47.66 -22.44 10.86
CA LEU A 1026 47.74 -21.21 10.05
C LEU A 1026 48.42 -21.49 8.70
N SER A 1027 48.07 -20.70 7.67
CA SER A 1027 48.56 -20.91 6.30
C SER A 1027 50.08 -20.72 6.12
N GLU A 1028 50.73 -19.93 6.99
CA GLU A 1028 52.16 -19.58 6.93
C GLU A 1028 52.89 -19.94 8.23
N GLY A 1029 52.47 -21.02 8.91
CA GLY A 1029 53.14 -21.52 10.11
C GLY A 1029 52.74 -20.79 11.38
N ASP A 1030 53.47 -19.72 11.75
CA ASP A 1030 53.18 -18.89 12.93
C ASP A 1030 52.21 -17.73 12.63
N ARG A 1031 51.82 -17.56 11.37
CA ARG A 1031 50.95 -16.49 10.87
C ARG A 1031 50.08 -16.95 9.69
N GLY A 1032 49.15 -16.10 9.28
CA GLY A 1032 48.38 -16.26 8.04
C GLY A 1032 46.91 -16.59 8.29
N GLU A 1033 46.28 -17.23 7.30
CA GLU A 1033 44.85 -17.55 7.35
C GLU A 1033 44.56 -18.73 8.30
N ILE A 1034 43.50 -18.62 9.10
CA ILE A 1034 43.07 -19.66 10.03
C ILE A 1034 42.42 -20.80 9.24
N TYR A 1035 43.01 -21.99 9.29
CA TYR A 1035 42.46 -23.21 8.70
C TYR A 1035 41.95 -24.13 9.82
N VAL A 1036 40.68 -24.52 9.78
CA VAL A 1036 40.00 -25.27 10.87
C VAL A 1036 39.44 -26.60 10.37
N LYS A 1037 39.59 -27.68 11.14
CA LYS A 1037 38.96 -28.98 10.87
C LYS A 1037 38.19 -29.46 12.10
N SER A 1038 36.88 -29.60 11.95
CA SER A 1038 35.92 -29.91 13.02
C SER A 1038 34.85 -30.89 12.53
N PRO A 1039 34.39 -31.87 13.33
CA PRO A 1039 33.26 -32.73 12.96
C PRO A 1039 31.92 -31.96 12.89
N LYS A 1040 31.87 -30.70 13.34
CA LYS A 1040 30.68 -29.83 13.34
C LYS A 1040 30.64 -28.84 12.16
N MET A 1041 31.67 -28.80 11.32
CA MET A 1041 31.78 -27.86 10.19
C MET A 1041 30.76 -28.15 9.07
N LEU A 1042 30.55 -27.18 8.17
CA LEU A 1042 29.58 -27.28 7.08
C LEU A 1042 29.87 -28.45 6.13
N LEU A 1043 28.78 -29.00 5.58
CA LEU A 1043 28.82 -30.06 4.56
C LEU A 1043 29.02 -29.46 3.16
N HIS A 1044 28.30 -28.36 2.87
CA HIS A 1044 28.38 -27.59 1.62
C HIS A 1044 27.61 -26.26 1.77
N TYR A 1045 27.70 -25.40 0.76
CA TYR A 1045 26.79 -24.26 0.58
C TYR A 1045 25.70 -24.59 -0.44
N ILE A 1046 24.53 -23.96 -0.29
CA ILE A 1046 23.50 -23.84 -1.33
C ILE A 1046 23.56 -22.40 -1.86
N GLY A 1047 23.50 -22.24 -3.19
CA GLY A 1047 23.51 -20.93 -3.85
C GLY A 1047 24.90 -20.39 -4.27
N ASP A 1048 25.98 -21.17 -4.14
CA ASP A 1048 27.32 -20.81 -4.62
C ASP A 1048 27.87 -21.92 -5.51
N ASN A 1049 28.35 -21.57 -6.71
CA ASN A 1049 28.87 -22.51 -7.71
C ASN A 1049 30.36 -22.86 -7.50
N ARG A 1050 31.02 -22.35 -6.44
CA ARG A 1050 32.39 -22.74 -6.08
C ARG A 1050 32.50 -24.23 -5.76
N THR A 1051 33.48 -24.90 -6.36
CA THR A 1051 33.82 -26.28 -6.02
C THR A 1051 34.32 -26.38 -4.57
N ILE A 1052 34.01 -27.51 -3.92
CA ILE A 1052 34.43 -27.85 -2.54
C ILE A 1052 35.95 -27.72 -2.38
N GLU A 1053 36.72 -28.06 -3.43
CA GLU A 1053 38.18 -27.93 -3.53
C GLU A 1053 38.71 -26.50 -3.33
N SER A 1054 37.89 -25.48 -3.61
CA SER A 1054 38.26 -24.09 -3.34
C SER A 1054 38.09 -23.71 -1.86
N ILE A 1055 37.12 -24.32 -1.17
CA ILE A 1055 36.71 -24.01 0.21
C ILE A 1055 37.59 -24.74 1.23
N PHE A 1056 37.99 -25.98 0.93
CA PHE A 1056 38.86 -26.79 1.79
C PHE A 1056 40.29 -26.86 1.26
N ASP A 1057 41.27 -27.13 2.14
CA ASP A 1057 42.62 -27.52 1.71
C ASP A 1057 42.71 -29.01 1.35
N LYS A 1058 43.88 -29.46 0.86
CA LYS A 1058 44.11 -30.86 0.46
C LYS A 1058 44.05 -31.86 1.62
N GLU A 1059 44.08 -31.40 2.87
CA GLU A 1059 43.93 -32.21 4.07
C GLU A 1059 42.48 -32.18 4.62
N GLY A 1060 41.58 -31.39 4.02
CA GLY A 1060 40.20 -31.22 4.47
C GLY A 1060 40.03 -30.29 5.68
N TYR A 1061 40.88 -29.26 5.82
CA TYR A 1061 40.61 -28.11 6.68
C TYR A 1061 39.80 -27.07 5.90
N TYR A 1062 38.80 -26.46 6.54
CA TYR A 1062 38.06 -25.32 6.04
C TYR A 1062 38.92 -24.04 6.09
N LYS A 1063 38.97 -23.29 4.98
CA LYS A 1063 39.65 -22.00 4.86
C LYS A 1063 38.69 -20.88 5.26
N THR A 1064 39.04 -20.08 6.27
CA THR A 1064 38.10 -19.12 6.89
C THR A 1064 38.05 -17.73 6.25
N GLY A 1065 39.11 -17.32 5.54
CA GLY A 1065 39.33 -15.93 5.13
C GLY A 1065 39.69 -14.96 6.27
N ASP A 1066 39.78 -15.46 7.51
CA ASP A 1066 40.18 -14.73 8.71
C ASP A 1066 41.69 -14.97 8.99
N LEU A 1067 42.40 -13.93 9.40
CA LEU A 1067 43.86 -13.93 9.64
C LEU A 1067 44.19 -13.99 11.13
N ALA A 1068 45.26 -14.69 11.49
CA ALA A 1068 45.81 -14.72 12.84
C ALA A 1068 47.35 -14.80 12.88
N LYS A 1069 47.88 -14.65 14.09
CA LYS A 1069 49.25 -15.02 14.50
C LYS A 1069 49.18 -16.00 15.66
N PHE A 1070 50.15 -16.90 15.78
CA PHE A 1070 50.29 -17.81 16.91
C PHE A 1070 51.41 -17.30 17.83
N ILE A 1071 51.05 -16.86 19.04
CA ILE A 1071 51.97 -16.18 19.98
C ILE A 1071 51.80 -16.81 21.37
N ASN A 1072 52.90 -17.20 22.00
CA ASN A 1072 52.96 -17.77 23.36
C ASN A 1072 52.03 -18.98 23.64
N GLY A 1073 51.60 -19.70 22.59
CA GLY A 1073 50.67 -20.83 22.69
C GLY A 1073 49.22 -20.53 22.31
N GLU A 1074 48.89 -19.27 22.02
CA GLU A 1074 47.54 -18.80 21.70
C GLU A 1074 47.43 -18.21 20.29
N TYR A 1075 46.20 -18.15 19.79
CA TYR A 1075 45.87 -17.52 18.51
C TYR A 1075 45.42 -16.07 18.74
N ILE A 1076 46.07 -15.11 18.06
CA ILE A 1076 45.75 -13.68 18.09
C ILE A 1076 45.12 -13.29 16.76
N PHE A 1077 43.91 -12.73 16.77
CA PHE A 1077 43.19 -12.35 15.55
C PHE A 1077 43.77 -11.06 14.90
N THR A 1078 43.86 -11.01 13.57
CA THR A 1078 44.55 -9.91 12.84
C THR A 1078 43.83 -9.41 11.58
N GLY A 1079 42.53 -9.68 11.43
CA GLY A 1079 41.68 -9.11 10.37
C GLY A 1079 41.28 -10.09 9.27
N ARG A 1080 40.79 -9.58 8.12
CA ARG A 1080 40.28 -10.41 7.01
C ARG A 1080 41.01 -10.19 5.70
N VAL A 1081 41.33 -11.30 5.03
CA VAL A 1081 42.04 -11.36 3.73
C VAL A 1081 41.34 -10.51 2.65
N ALA A 1082 40.01 -10.40 2.71
CA ALA A 1082 39.17 -9.80 1.68
C ALA A 1082 38.79 -8.33 1.91
N THR A 1083 38.88 -7.79 3.13
CA THR A 1083 38.23 -6.50 3.48
C THR A 1083 39.12 -5.50 4.23
N ASP A 1084 40.10 -5.93 5.01
CA ASP A 1084 40.79 -5.06 5.98
C ASP A 1084 42.19 -4.65 5.52
N TYR A 1085 42.27 -4.18 4.26
CA TYR A 1085 43.49 -3.68 3.64
C TYR A 1085 43.25 -2.48 2.72
N VAL A 1086 44.26 -1.62 2.60
CA VAL A 1086 44.37 -0.57 1.58
C VAL A 1086 45.45 -0.99 0.58
N GLN A 1087 45.15 -0.88 -0.71
CA GLN A 1087 46.09 -1.08 -1.81
C GLN A 1087 46.53 0.28 -2.38
N TYR A 1088 47.58 0.88 -1.80
CA TYR A 1088 48.14 2.16 -2.24
C TYR A 1088 49.24 1.92 -3.30
N ALA A 1089 48.87 2.12 -4.56
CA ALA A 1089 49.69 1.78 -5.74
C ALA A 1089 50.20 0.33 -5.69
N ALA A 1090 51.52 0.13 -5.58
CA ALA A 1090 52.15 -1.18 -5.44
C ALA A 1090 52.07 -1.76 -4.01
N PHE A 1091 51.89 -0.91 -3.00
CA PHE A 1091 51.91 -1.30 -1.59
C PHE A 1091 50.52 -1.79 -1.13
N ARG A 1092 50.51 -2.78 -0.23
CA ARG A 1092 49.30 -3.30 0.41
C ARG A 1092 49.55 -3.38 1.91
N PHE A 1093 48.70 -2.74 2.71
CA PHE A 1093 48.81 -2.70 4.17
C PHE A 1093 47.43 -2.87 4.82
N SER A 1094 47.39 -3.31 6.08
CA SER A 1094 46.12 -3.49 6.79
C SER A 1094 45.53 -2.16 7.25
N THR A 1095 44.21 -2.03 7.19
CA THR A 1095 43.46 -0.92 7.79
C THR A 1095 43.63 -0.91 9.31
N LEU A 1096 43.58 -2.09 9.95
CA LEU A 1096 43.73 -2.28 11.39
C LEU A 1096 45.05 -1.71 11.92
N ALA A 1097 46.15 -1.82 11.18
CA ALA A 1097 47.44 -1.27 11.60
C ALA A 1097 47.45 0.27 11.67
N VAL A 1098 46.60 0.94 10.90
CA VAL A 1098 46.43 2.41 10.95
C VAL A 1098 45.37 2.79 11.99
N GLU A 1099 44.33 1.98 12.17
CA GLU A 1099 43.33 2.11 13.25
C GLU A 1099 44.01 1.98 14.64
N ASP A 1100 44.92 1.02 14.80
CA ASP A 1100 45.73 0.81 16.01
C ASP A 1100 46.64 2.00 16.34
N ASP A 1101 47.21 2.70 15.35
CA ASP A 1101 48.08 3.86 15.60
C ASP A 1101 47.28 5.16 15.77
N LEU A 1102 46.15 5.32 15.09
CA LEU A 1102 45.20 6.41 15.34
C LEU A 1102 44.63 6.36 16.76
N THR A 1103 44.22 5.18 17.25
CA THR A 1103 43.65 5.03 18.61
C THR A 1103 44.65 5.24 19.75
N LYS A 1104 45.96 5.28 19.46
CA LYS A 1104 47.00 5.66 20.42
C LYS A 1104 47.14 7.18 20.60
N LEU A 1105 46.63 8.00 19.66
CA LEU A 1105 46.67 9.45 19.76
C LEU A 1105 45.74 9.91 20.91
N PRO A 1106 46.25 10.66 21.91
CA PRO A 1106 45.55 10.85 23.19
C PRO A 1106 44.26 11.69 23.06
N TYR A 1107 44.10 12.40 21.94
CA TYR A 1107 42.95 13.22 21.60
C TYR A 1107 41.90 12.49 20.73
N ILE A 1108 42.15 11.26 20.29
CA ILE A 1108 41.17 10.45 19.54
C ILE A 1108 40.35 9.59 20.52
N SER A 1109 39.05 9.46 20.26
CA SER A 1109 38.12 8.58 21.00
C SER A 1109 37.59 7.43 20.15
N GLU A 1110 37.40 7.63 18.85
CA GLU A 1110 36.97 6.61 17.89
C GLU A 1110 37.77 6.75 16.60
N ALA A 1111 38.13 5.64 15.94
CA ALA A 1111 38.78 5.64 14.63
C ALA A 1111 38.37 4.44 13.77
N CYS A 1112 38.23 4.64 12.47
CA CYS A 1112 38.02 3.58 11.48
C CYS A 1112 38.69 3.97 10.15
N VAL A 1113 39.33 3.01 9.48
CA VAL A 1113 40.07 3.24 8.23
C VAL A 1113 39.46 2.44 7.09
N VAL A 1114 39.19 3.15 5.99
CA VAL A 1114 38.59 2.62 4.77
C VAL A 1114 39.48 2.86 3.55
N ALA A 1115 39.40 1.95 2.59
CA ALA A 1115 40.21 1.96 1.39
C ALA A 1115 39.46 2.69 0.24
N VAL A 1116 39.56 4.02 0.22
CA VAL A 1116 38.80 4.89 -0.70
C VAL A 1116 39.28 4.69 -2.15
N PRO A 1117 38.43 4.29 -3.11
CA PRO A 1117 38.84 4.10 -4.52
C PRO A 1117 39.45 5.36 -5.14
N HIS A 1118 40.59 5.21 -5.84
CA HIS A 1118 41.29 6.34 -6.47
C HIS A 1118 42.01 5.97 -7.78
N LYS A 1119 41.79 6.80 -8.82
CA LYS A 1119 42.10 6.48 -10.23
C LYS A 1119 43.52 6.02 -10.52
N LYS A 1120 44.51 6.70 -9.94
CA LYS A 1120 45.94 6.49 -10.24
C LYS A 1120 46.66 5.63 -9.20
N LEU A 1121 46.13 5.54 -7.99
CA LEU A 1121 46.78 4.85 -6.86
C LEU A 1121 46.00 3.60 -6.40
N ARG A 1122 44.96 3.19 -7.13
CA ARG A 1122 44.00 2.12 -6.79
C ARG A 1122 43.13 2.46 -5.58
N GLN A 1123 43.73 2.67 -4.41
CA GLN A 1123 43.04 3.11 -3.19
C GLN A 1123 43.86 4.14 -2.40
N LEU A 1124 43.18 5.01 -1.66
CA LEU A 1124 43.75 5.92 -0.65
C LEU A 1124 43.38 5.45 0.76
N CYS A 1125 44.19 5.85 1.74
CA CYS A 1125 43.83 5.70 3.15
C CYS A 1125 42.86 6.82 3.55
N GLY A 1126 41.58 6.48 3.72
CA GLY A 1126 40.59 7.38 4.31
C GLY A 1126 40.35 7.02 5.76
N ALA A 1127 40.45 7.99 6.66
CA ALA A 1127 40.17 7.80 8.09
C ALA A 1127 38.90 8.54 8.50
N VAL A 1128 38.06 7.90 9.31
CA VAL A 1128 36.97 8.55 10.03
C VAL A 1128 37.34 8.51 11.51
N VAL A 1129 37.33 9.67 12.18
CA VAL A 1129 37.74 9.78 13.59
C VAL A 1129 36.76 10.63 14.38
N ARG A 1130 36.64 10.35 15.69
CA ARG A 1130 36.07 11.27 16.67
C ARG A 1130 37.18 11.81 17.56
N LEU A 1131 37.17 13.11 17.79
CA LEU A 1131 38.07 13.79 18.73
C LEU A 1131 37.43 13.84 20.13
N ARG A 1132 38.25 13.93 21.17
CA ARG A 1132 37.76 14.13 22.56
C ARG A 1132 37.33 15.60 22.75
N PRO A 1133 36.32 15.89 23.60
CA PRO A 1133 35.79 17.25 23.75
C PRO A 1133 36.81 18.35 24.06
N ASP A 1134 37.87 18.02 24.81
CA ASP A 1134 38.92 18.97 25.21
C ASP A 1134 40.01 19.22 24.13
N THR A 1135 39.85 18.65 22.92
CA THR A 1135 40.88 18.68 21.88
C THR A 1135 40.98 20.06 21.20
N GLN A 1136 42.08 20.76 21.42
CA GLN A 1136 42.39 22.01 20.70
C GLN A 1136 43.35 21.75 19.53
N ILE A 1137 42.85 21.92 18.30
CA ILE A 1137 43.68 21.92 17.09
C ILE A 1137 44.37 23.30 16.96
N PRO A 1138 45.69 23.37 16.69
CA PRO A 1138 46.38 24.63 16.47
C PRO A 1138 45.79 25.43 15.30
N SER A 1139 45.50 26.71 15.51
CA SER A 1139 44.81 27.60 14.54
C SER A 1139 45.51 27.81 13.18
N ASN A 1140 46.72 27.29 13.00
CA ASN A 1140 47.50 27.28 11.77
C ASN A 1140 47.54 25.91 11.06
N MET A 1141 46.75 24.94 11.51
CA MET A 1141 46.78 23.55 11.06
C MET A 1141 45.35 22.94 11.04
N THR A 1142 45.15 21.91 10.22
CA THR A 1142 43.88 21.16 10.14
C THR A 1142 43.95 19.85 10.94
N ALA A 1143 42.85 19.13 11.17
CA ALA A 1143 42.87 17.88 11.94
C ALA A 1143 43.75 16.80 11.26
N LEU A 1144 43.69 16.70 9.93
CA LEU A 1144 44.54 15.86 9.09
C LEU A 1144 46.00 16.31 9.13
N GLY A 1145 46.26 17.60 9.23
CA GLY A 1145 47.61 18.15 9.41
C GLY A 1145 48.23 17.67 10.73
N LEU A 1146 47.48 17.80 11.84
CA LEU A 1146 47.92 17.40 13.17
C LEU A 1146 48.14 15.88 13.26
N ILE A 1147 47.14 15.09 12.86
CA ILE A 1147 47.20 13.62 12.86
C ILE A 1147 48.36 13.10 12.00
N ARG A 1148 48.64 13.72 10.84
CA ARG A 1148 49.79 13.31 10.00
C ARG A 1148 51.14 13.70 10.60
N SER A 1149 51.21 14.78 11.36
CA SER A 1149 52.43 15.19 12.08
C SER A 1149 52.73 14.27 13.26
N ASP A 1150 51.71 13.89 14.04
CA ASP A 1150 51.89 13.02 15.21
C ASP A 1150 52.12 11.54 14.82
N LEU A 1151 51.73 11.16 13.60
CA LEU A 1151 52.05 9.85 13.00
C LEU A 1151 53.37 9.85 12.20
N GLU A 1152 54.11 10.96 12.16
CA GLU A 1152 55.37 11.05 11.44
C GLU A 1152 56.51 10.33 12.19
N GLY A 1153 56.87 9.15 11.69
CA GLY A 1153 57.89 8.28 12.27
C GLY A 1153 57.34 7.00 12.91
N SER A 1154 56.04 6.94 13.23
CA SER A 1154 55.35 5.68 13.57
C SER A 1154 54.84 4.97 12.33
N LEU A 1155 54.19 5.69 11.41
CA LEU A 1155 53.69 5.15 10.15
C LEU A 1155 54.53 5.57 8.93
N PRO A 1156 54.82 4.65 7.99
CA PRO A 1156 55.34 5.01 6.68
C PRO A 1156 54.41 5.95 5.91
N THR A 1157 54.96 6.85 5.10
CA THR A 1157 54.19 7.91 4.41
C THR A 1157 53.06 7.39 3.51
N TYR A 1158 53.18 6.17 2.98
CA TYR A 1158 52.14 5.52 2.16
C TYR A 1158 50.99 4.89 2.98
N MET A 1159 51.15 4.75 4.30
CA MET A 1159 50.11 4.28 5.24
C MET A 1159 49.33 5.42 5.90
N MET A 1160 49.90 6.63 5.95
CA MET A 1160 49.28 7.78 6.58
C MET A 1160 47.90 8.14 5.97
N PRO A 1161 46.92 8.56 6.78
CA PRO A 1161 45.65 9.10 6.29
C PRO A 1161 45.87 10.16 5.21
N THR A 1162 45.18 10.01 4.09
CA THR A 1162 45.21 10.94 2.94
C THR A 1162 43.94 11.78 2.87
N LEU A 1163 42.83 11.22 3.38
CA LEU A 1163 41.52 11.83 3.53
C LEU A 1163 41.06 11.63 4.98
N LEU A 1164 40.40 12.62 5.57
CA LEU A 1164 39.90 12.56 6.95
C LEU A 1164 38.50 13.16 7.05
N LYS A 1165 37.58 12.41 7.66
CA LYS A 1165 36.33 12.96 8.21
C LYS A 1165 36.43 12.96 9.73
N VAL A 1166 36.24 14.14 10.34
CA VAL A 1166 36.00 14.27 11.78
C VAL A 1166 34.49 14.15 12.02
N LEU A 1167 34.09 13.25 12.92
CA LEU A 1167 32.70 13.08 13.34
C LEU A 1167 32.28 14.20 14.27
N LYS A 1168 31.12 14.80 14.00
CA LYS A 1168 30.39 15.67 14.93
C LYS A 1168 29.74 14.83 16.03
N ASP A 1169 29.32 15.45 17.13
CA ASP A 1169 28.74 14.74 18.28
C ASP A 1169 27.42 14.02 17.94
N GLU A 1170 26.70 14.47 16.90
CA GLU A 1170 25.47 13.85 16.39
C GLU A 1170 25.71 12.76 15.33
N GLU A 1171 26.94 12.58 14.86
CA GLU A 1171 27.29 11.65 13.77
C GLU A 1171 27.83 10.32 14.33
N GLU A 1172 27.05 9.24 14.24
CA GLU A 1172 27.48 7.88 14.62
C GLU A 1172 28.27 7.18 13.50
N LEU A 1173 29.28 6.37 13.85
CA LEU A 1173 30.00 5.53 12.89
C LEU A 1173 29.12 4.34 12.44
N PRO A 1174 28.72 4.23 11.15
CA PRO A 1174 27.84 3.16 10.69
C PRO A 1174 28.39 1.76 11.00
N CYS A 1175 27.62 0.99 11.77
CA CYS A 1175 27.99 -0.35 12.21
C CYS A 1175 26.88 -1.35 11.92
N THR A 1176 27.28 -2.58 11.62
CA THR A 1176 26.42 -3.76 11.54
C THR A 1176 25.64 -3.97 12.84
N VAL A 1177 24.54 -4.72 12.76
CA VAL A 1177 23.72 -5.19 13.92
C VAL A 1177 24.49 -6.03 14.97
N ILE A 1178 25.80 -6.20 14.81
CA ILE A 1178 26.71 -6.87 15.76
C ILE A 1178 27.90 -5.99 16.20
N GLY A 1179 27.85 -4.67 15.93
CA GLY A 1179 28.85 -3.69 16.37
C GLY A 1179 30.13 -3.59 15.53
N LYS A 1180 30.21 -4.22 14.35
CA LYS A 1180 31.35 -4.04 13.42
C LYS A 1180 31.11 -2.87 12.47
N PRO A 1181 32.08 -1.97 12.24
CA PRO A 1181 31.99 -0.91 11.23
C PRO A 1181 31.61 -1.41 9.84
N GLU A 1182 30.54 -0.88 9.24
CA GLU A 1182 30.17 -1.14 7.85
C GLU A 1182 31.04 -0.30 6.92
N LYS A 1183 32.27 -0.76 6.67
CA LYS A 1183 33.27 -0.02 5.85
C LYS A 1183 32.77 0.38 4.45
N LYS A 1184 31.72 -0.25 3.91
CA LYS A 1184 31.01 0.20 2.69
C LYS A 1184 30.10 1.42 2.93
N GLU A 1185 29.29 1.40 3.98
CA GLU A 1185 28.39 2.51 4.32
C GLU A 1185 29.19 3.73 4.82
N ILE A 1186 30.29 3.50 5.54
CA ILE A 1186 31.28 4.52 5.91
C ILE A 1186 31.88 5.19 4.67
N LEU A 1187 32.22 4.41 3.63
CA LEU A 1187 32.68 4.93 2.34
C LEU A 1187 31.60 5.75 1.63
N ARG A 1188 30.34 5.32 1.70
CA ARG A 1188 29.19 6.01 1.11
C ARG A 1188 28.91 7.35 1.81
N ILE A 1189 28.60 7.31 3.10
CA ILE A 1189 28.12 8.46 3.88
C ILE A 1189 29.21 9.52 4.03
N TYR A 1190 30.43 9.14 4.39
CA TYR A 1190 31.47 10.10 4.76
C TYR A 1190 32.43 10.48 3.62
N PHE A 1191 32.62 9.63 2.61
CA PHE A 1191 33.50 9.91 1.48
C PHE A 1191 32.76 10.07 0.14
N GLY A 1192 31.43 10.02 0.13
CA GLY A 1192 30.61 10.19 -1.08
C GLY A 1192 30.69 9.02 -2.07
N ASN A 1193 31.18 7.84 -1.64
CA ASN A 1193 31.44 6.72 -2.54
C ASN A 1193 30.21 5.83 -2.72
N GLU A 1194 29.36 6.16 -3.69
CA GLU A 1194 28.29 5.25 -4.12
C GLU A 1194 28.85 4.17 -5.07
N ASN A 1195 28.50 2.91 -4.81
CA ASN A 1195 28.76 1.76 -5.69
C ASN A 1195 30.22 1.50 -6.12
N GLY A 1196 31.21 1.96 -5.35
CA GLY A 1196 32.63 1.79 -5.70
C GLY A 1196 33.09 2.70 -6.85
N VAL A 1197 32.23 3.63 -7.30
CA VAL A 1197 32.54 4.62 -8.33
C VAL A 1197 33.64 5.55 -7.83
N GLN A 1198 34.48 6.07 -8.71
CA GLN A 1198 35.47 7.06 -8.33
C GLN A 1198 34.76 8.37 -7.91
N VAL A 1199 35.09 8.87 -6.73
CA VAL A 1199 34.66 10.19 -6.26
C VAL A 1199 35.53 11.24 -6.96
N GLU A 1200 34.91 12.24 -7.60
CA GLU A 1200 35.64 13.29 -8.33
C GLU A 1200 35.92 14.51 -7.45
N ASP A 1201 34.97 14.89 -6.60
CA ASP A 1201 35.13 15.84 -5.48
C ASP A 1201 34.52 15.22 -4.22
N TYR A 1202 35.22 15.30 -3.07
CA TYR A 1202 34.76 14.76 -1.79
C TYR A 1202 33.75 15.70 -1.11
N PRO A 1203 32.91 15.21 -0.17
CA PRO A 1203 32.07 16.09 0.66
C PRO A 1203 32.90 17.19 1.33
N PRO A 1204 32.38 18.43 1.47
CA PRO A 1204 33.17 19.60 1.90
C PRO A 1204 33.69 19.52 3.35
N GLU A 1205 33.23 18.54 4.12
CA GLU A 1205 33.69 18.23 5.48
C GLU A 1205 34.84 17.22 5.52
N VAL A 1206 35.30 16.71 4.37
CA VAL A 1206 36.44 15.80 4.27
C VAL A 1206 37.71 16.61 4.03
N GLU A 1207 38.59 16.65 5.02
CA GLU A 1207 39.94 17.17 4.84
C GLU A 1207 40.74 16.27 3.91
N SER A 1208 41.54 16.85 3.01
CA SER A 1208 42.32 16.10 2.03
C SER A 1208 43.73 16.69 1.82
N CYS A 1209 44.70 15.81 1.64
CA CYS A 1209 46.09 16.19 1.31
C CYS A 1209 46.27 16.27 -0.23
N PRO A 1210 46.85 17.34 -0.81
CA PRO A 1210 46.92 17.51 -2.27
C PRO A 1210 47.68 16.41 -3.04
N ILE A 1211 47.08 15.89 -4.12
CA ILE A 1211 47.67 14.91 -5.05
C ILE A 1211 47.42 15.34 -6.52
N PRO A 1212 48.36 15.17 -7.47
CA PRO A 1212 48.23 15.73 -8.84
C PRO A 1212 47.18 15.08 -9.77
N LYS A 1213 46.32 15.93 -10.40
CA LYS A 1213 45.32 15.61 -11.44
C LYS A 1213 45.98 15.34 -12.83
N PRO A 1214 45.28 15.15 -13.98
CA PRO A 1214 43.87 14.76 -14.28
C PRO A 1214 43.79 13.44 -15.11
N GLY A 1215 42.67 13.15 -15.81
CA GLY A 1215 42.52 12.07 -16.82
C GLY A 1215 41.24 11.21 -16.67
N GLU A 1216 40.40 11.10 -17.71
CA GLU A 1216 38.95 10.73 -17.68
C GLU A 1216 38.69 9.24 -18.09
N ALA A 1217 37.52 8.57 -18.04
CA ALA A 1217 36.19 8.76 -17.39
C ALA A 1217 35.92 7.54 -16.45
N THR A 1218 34.82 6.73 -16.33
CA THR A 1218 33.49 6.54 -16.99
C THR A 1218 32.51 5.72 -16.08
N LYS A 1219 31.37 5.19 -16.61
CA LYS A 1219 30.28 4.38 -15.94
C LYS A 1219 29.93 3.10 -16.78
N PRO A 1220 29.05 2.11 -16.41
CA PRO A 1220 27.86 2.18 -15.52
C PRO A 1220 27.38 0.93 -14.68
N TRP A 1221 26.30 1.19 -13.89
CA TRP A 1221 25.33 0.32 -13.15
C TRP A 1221 25.71 -0.51 -11.89
N ASP A 1222 24.68 -0.96 -11.17
CA ASP A 1222 24.40 -0.64 -9.75
C ASP A 1222 23.40 -1.64 -9.10
N TRP A 1223 23.50 -1.94 -7.79
CA TRP A 1223 22.45 -2.56 -6.96
C TRP A 1223 22.78 -2.47 -5.44
N ASP A 1224 22.11 -1.58 -4.67
CA ASP A 1224 21.77 -1.83 -3.25
C ASP A 1224 20.39 -1.26 -2.88
N GLY A 1225 19.40 -2.16 -2.76
CA GLY A 1225 17.97 -1.82 -2.71
C GLY A 1225 17.45 -1.47 -1.32
N ARG A 1226 17.95 -0.39 -0.70
CA ARG A 1226 17.34 0.19 0.51
C ARG A 1226 16.39 1.33 0.13
N GLN A 1227 15.09 1.15 0.31
CA GLN A 1227 14.13 2.26 0.35
C GLN A 1227 13.72 2.55 1.80
N PHE A 1228 13.90 3.81 2.21
CA PHE A 1228 12.91 4.50 3.02
C PHE A 1228 11.99 5.32 2.10
N GLU A 1229 10.93 5.88 2.66
CA GLU A 1229 9.71 6.30 1.95
C GLU A 1229 9.87 7.52 1.04
N HIS A 1230 9.32 7.41 -0.18
CA HIS A 1230 8.70 8.47 -0.98
C HIS A 1230 7.42 7.91 -1.60
#